data_AF-A0A8J5IRK9-F1
#
_entry.id   AF-A0A8J5IRK9-F1
#
_cell.length_a   1.000
_cell.length_b   1.000
_cell.length_c   1.000
_cell.angle_alpha   90.00
_cell.angle_beta   90.00
_cell.angle_gamma   90.00
#
_symmetry.space_group_name_H-M   'P 1'
#
loop_
_entity.id
_entity.type
_entity.pdbx_description
1 polymer ?
#
loop_
_entity_poly.entity_id
_entity_poly.type
_entity_poly.pdbx_seq_one_letter_code
_entity_poly.pdbx_strand_id
1 'polypeptide(L)'
;MRRRKEPRAAIHAVPTSDSAHKPTSNSVTPVQYALSIGDVAAMMVLASGTLLGYAVTLYPSIAGGDSGELVAESCHLGVSHPPGYPLFNMIVHLFTQYLPFGDTPAWRANFFSAVCDTVAVGFIYQSLLQWMAPTGWTGRRVAAFTAAALFGFSPLIWTYAVGSEVFALNNAFAAVLVFLLLQYARRRDIKSALAGAFTCGLAMCIQHTIVLFELPIIAWVLWSRRRSLWWKEFAQFTGAFVLGLTPYIYMPITAIWNPQPGSWGDVTTLSGLIHHIRRADYGTFRLYASNEANEDLWTRLYLYGVDLSVREIPFQLAVPVIGLGMLQTLRASSGMNRQLGWFMIAMYAFYMIVFHSLANLPISEGLIYGVQMRFWQQPNVVVFIWFGVGLGYVVNLVTDGVGGTSRTISFVVSLMLQVACLALVGAQIWRWYELCDQSQAFYIRNYAQALLDPLPPNAVLFVNFDLQWTSLRYLQRCELRRPDVTILNLSMMTYKWFATKHGHYSDLYFPGSRLVPFGSVSDGFSMARLLDTNIGQAAKASQKRLRFFLGGKLCFNDQDFNEKYTLVPYGLLDEFQSLTIPSPSLKNWYSSQQQVKTMIRERLTTLPPEEIYNDETWEWTIARDHGMKELTWATYLLERTIAEDPENLILLTEATKPMELSYQLEPLEFWNAASNLKNLGLAYAQIVKSSQEFTTSTDPFFNGVVGAGVEDSTRFKDRASARMLEVWDAWLQVPEAKQDPGYEPIKSVVHKFIPEEKKPGKSRKQSQRRKKKKTSKKTGKK
;
A
#
# COMPACT_ATOMS: atom_id res chain seq x y z
N MET A 1 80.00 11.41 49.77
CA MET A 1 80.05 12.51 50.77
C MET A 1 79.59 13.82 50.12
N ARG A 2 78.63 14.49 50.77
CA ARG A 2 78.32 15.94 50.81
C ARG A 2 78.47 16.85 49.54
N ARG A 3 77.30 17.29 49.04
CA ARG A 3 76.76 18.68 49.02
C ARG A 3 77.65 19.86 48.51
N ARG A 4 77.13 20.59 47.50
CA ARG A 4 76.73 22.05 47.45
C ARG A 4 76.96 22.67 46.06
N LYS A 5 75.90 23.15 45.39
CA LYS A 5 75.39 24.55 45.25
C LYS A 5 76.13 25.41 44.20
N GLU A 6 75.35 25.88 43.23
CA GLU A 6 75.50 26.99 42.24
C GLU A 6 75.94 28.34 42.88
N PRO A 7 76.00 29.54 42.20
CA PRO A 7 75.56 29.95 40.83
C PRO A 7 76.39 31.07 40.11
N ARG A 8 75.94 31.44 38.88
CA ARG A 8 75.76 32.79 38.28
C ARG A 8 76.44 33.14 36.93
N ALA A 9 75.54 33.51 36.00
CA ALA A 9 75.51 34.74 35.18
C ALA A 9 76.25 34.83 33.82
N ALA A 10 75.45 34.64 32.76
CA ALA A 10 75.14 35.55 31.65
C ALA A 10 76.24 36.36 30.94
N ILE A 11 76.45 36.08 29.65
CA ILE A 11 76.82 37.06 28.60
C ILE A 11 76.04 36.73 27.30
N HIS A 12 75.70 37.81 26.60
CA HIS A 12 74.76 38.04 25.49
C HIS A 12 75.05 37.38 24.11
N ALA A 13 73.95 37.33 23.32
CA ALA A 13 73.81 37.63 21.87
C ALA A 13 73.91 36.49 20.80
N VAL A 14 72.70 36.09 20.40
CA VAL A 14 72.09 35.61 19.11
C VAL A 14 72.59 36.40 17.86
N PRO A 15 72.49 35.94 16.58
CA PRO A 15 71.67 34.86 15.99
C PRO A 15 72.35 33.89 15.00
N THR A 16 71.78 32.70 14.82
CA THR A 16 71.61 32.12 13.47
C THR A 16 70.22 31.49 13.35
N SER A 17 69.54 31.89 12.29
CA SER A 17 68.29 31.35 11.78
C SER A 17 68.48 29.91 11.31
N ASP A 18 67.62 29.00 11.72
CA ASP A 18 66.94 28.11 10.78
C ASP A 18 65.72 27.44 11.40
N SER A 19 64.58 27.71 10.79
CA SER A 19 63.26 27.24 11.13
C SER A 19 63.01 25.84 10.58
N ALA A 20 62.77 24.88 11.46
CA ALA A 20 62.09 23.63 11.12
C ALA A 20 61.06 23.30 12.22
N HIS A 21 59.90 23.96 12.16
CA HIS A 21 58.73 23.56 12.95
C HIS A 21 58.19 22.23 12.43
N LYS A 22 58.36 21.17 13.23
CA LYS A 22 57.51 19.97 13.15
C LYS A 22 56.06 20.36 13.45
N PRO A 23 55.07 19.99 12.61
CA PRO A 23 53.68 20.26 12.92
C PRO A 23 53.26 19.35 14.08
N THR A 24 52.92 19.96 15.21
CA THR A 24 52.25 19.30 16.32
C THR A 24 50.89 18.78 15.85
N SER A 25 50.66 17.50 16.06
CA SER A 25 49.37 16.84 15.81
C SER A 25 48.26 17.57 16.58
N ASN A 26 47.32 18.16 15.84
CA ASN A 26 46.06 18.65 16.40
C ASN A 26 45.27 17.45 16.93
N SER A 27 45.43 17.12 18.21
CA SER A 27 44.51 16.27 18.94
C SER A 27 43.21 17.05 19.14
N VAL A 28 42.29 16.94 18.19
CA VAL A 28 40.92 17.43 18.36
C VAL A 28 40.27 16.55 19.43
N THR A 29 40.19 17.05 20.66
CA THR A 29 39.37 16.45 21.71
C THR A 29 37.92 16.37 21.20
N PRO A 30 37.27 15.20 21.25
CA PRO A 30 35.90 15.06 20.79
C PRO A 30 34.99 15.88 21.72
N VAL A 31 34.52 17.03 21.24
CA VAL A 31 33.49 17.81 21.93
C VAL A 31 32.23 16.95 21.96
N GLN A 32 31.86 16.45 23.14
CA GLN A 32 30.54 15.89 23.38
C GLN A 32 29.52 17.02 23.19
N TYR A 33 28.80 16.97 22.08
CA TYR A 33 27.72 17.91 21.82
C TYR A 33 26.52 17.52 22.69
N ALA A 34 26.42 18.12 23.87
CA ALA A 34 25.23 18.03 24.70
C ALA A 34 24.11 18.85 24.06
N LEU A 35 22.89 18.29 24.03
CA LEU A 35 21.72 19.04 23.57
C LEU A 35 21.50 20.23 24.50
N SER A 36 21.31 21.41 23.92
CA SER A 36 20.89 22.59 24.69
C SER A 36 19.43 22.44 25.12
N ILE A 37 19.00 23.19 26.14
CA ILE A 37 17.59 23.22 26.58
C ILE A 37 16.65 23.55 25.39
N GLY A 38 17.06 24.48 24.52
CA GLY A 38 16.29 24.81 23.32
C GLY A 38 16.24 23.70 22.27
N ASP A 39 17.29 22.86 22.18
CA ASP A 39 17.29 21.69 21.28
C ASP A 39 16.31 20.62 21.81
N VAL A 40 16.29 20.41 23.13
CA VAL A 40 15.33 19.48 23.78
C VAL A 40 13.90 20.00 23.65
N ALA A 41 13.65 21.28 23.91
CA ALA A 41 12.32 21.88 23.76
C ALA A 41 11.78 21.74 22.33
N ALA A 42 12.61 22.03 21.32
CA ALA A 42 12.21 21.88 19.92
C ALA A 42 11.93 20.42 19.55
N MET A 43 12.73 19.47 20.06
CA MET A 43 12.47 18.04 19.88
C MET A 43 11.15 17.61 20.52
N MET A 44 10.82 18.11 21.72
CA MET A 44 9.56 17.80 22.39
C MET A 44 8.36 18.37 21.64
N VAL A 45 8.45 19.59 21.12
CA VAL A 45 7.40 20.19 20.27
C VAL A 45 7.22 19.37 19.00
N LEU A 46 8.31 18.99 18.34
CA LEU A 46 8.29 18.17 17.13
C LEU A 46 7.66 16.79 17.39
N ALA A 47 8.09 16.11 18.45
CA ALA A 47 7.59 14.79 18.81
C ALA A 47 6.10 14.84 19.20
N SER A 48 5.70 15.82 20.01
CA SER A 48 4.31 15.98 20.43
C SER A 48 3.42 16.37 19.24
N GLY A 49 3.89 17.25 18.37
CA GLY A 49 3.16 17.70 17.19
C GLY A 49 2.96 16.60 16.14
N THR A 50 4.01 15.81 15.86
CA THR A 50 3.91 14.66 14.94
C THR A 50 3.02 13.57 15.53
N LEU A 51 3.24 13.16 16.78
CA LEU A 51 2.41 12.13 17.41
C LEU A 51 0.94 12.56 17.51
N LEU A 52 0.66 13.81 17.86
CA LEU A 52 -0.71 14.33 17.89
C LEU A 52 -1.32 14.35 16.49
N GLY A 53 -0.58 14.85 15.50
CA GLY A 53 -1.04 14.89 14.10
C GLY A 53 -1.40 13.51 13.59
N TYR A 54 -0.56 12.49 13.82
CA TYR A 54 -0.85 11.11 13.47
C TYR A 54 -2.00 10.52 14.30
N ALA A 55 -2.03 10.75 15.61
CA ALA A 55 -3.05 10.18 16.49
C ALA A 55 -4.47 10.66 16.17
N VAL A 56 -4.64 11.90 15.70
CA VAL A 56 -5.96 12.44 15.32
C VAL A 56 -6.36 12.06 13.89
N THR A 57 -5.41 11.59 13.06
CA THR A 57 -5.64 11.20 11.66
C THR A 57 -5.57 9.70 11.43
N LEU A 58 -5.26 8.89 12.45
CA LEU A 58 -5.05 7.45 12.26
C LEU A 58 -6.33 6.67 11.97
N TYR A 59 -6.17 5.54 11.25
CA TYR A 59 -7.30 4.67 10.93
C TYR A 59 -8.00 4.20 12.23
N PRO A 60 -9.33 4.27 12.32
CA PRO A 60 -10.05 3.82 13.51
C PRO A 60 -10.03 2.30 13.68
N SER A 61 -9.66 1.56 12.63
CA SER A 61 -9.47 0.12 12.63
C SER A 61 -8.38 -0.28 11.62
N ILE A 62 -8.50 -1.43 10.95
CA ILE A 62 -7.51 -1.91 9.98
C ILE A 62 -7.40 -0.99 8.76
N ALA A 63 -6.16 -0.76 8.34
CA ALA A 63 -5.83 -0.11 7.07
C ALA A 63 -5.76 -1.15 5.94
N GLY A 64 -5.52 -0.67 4.71
CA GLY A 64 -5.39 -1.51 3.53
C GLY A 64 -4.09 -2.30 3.49
N GLY A 65 -3.97 -3.22 2.52
CA GLY A 65 -2.76 -3.98 2.29
C GLY A 65 -2.52 -5.08 3.31
N ASP A 66 -1.29 -5.13 3.83
CA ASP A 66 -0.84 -6.21 4.71
C ASP A 66 -1.27 -5.97 6.17
N SER A 67 -1.72 -4.75 6.49
CA SER A 67 -2.14 -4.33 7.83
C SER A 67 -3.09 -5.33 8.51
N GLY A 68 -4.13 -5.78 7.81
CA GLY A 68 -5.07 -6.75 8.37
C GLY A 68 -4.43 -8.07 8.80
N GLU A 69 -3.48 -8.60 8.01
CA GLU A 69 -2.74 -9.81 8.37
C GLU A 69 -1.74 -9.55 9.49
N LEU A 70 -0.95 -8.49 9.38
CA LEU A 70 0.07 -8.15 10.37
C LEU A 70 -0.55 -7.97 11.76
N VAL A 71 -1.69 -7.27 11.86
CA VAL A 71 -2.42 -7.12 13.11
C VAL A 71 -3.04 -8.43 13.57
N ALA A 72 -3.64 -9.21 12.65
CA ALA A 72 -4.20 -10.53 12.99
C ALA A 72 -3.17 -11.45 13.64
N GLU A 73 -1.99 -11.57 13.03
CA GLU A 73 -0.87 -12.37 13.53
C GLU A 73 -0.33 -11.80 14.85
N SER A 74 -0.31 -10.48 15.00
CA SER A 74 0.12 -9.84 16.25
C SER A 74 -0.84 -10.11 17.43
N CYS A 75 -2.16 -10.16 17.20
CA CYS A 75 -3.15 -10.40 18.27
C CYS A 75 -2.95 -11.73 18.99
N HIS A 76 -2.49 -12.77 18.30
CA HIS A 76 -2.31 -14.11 18.86
C HIS A 76 -0.87 -14.62 18.79
N LEU A 77 0.09 -13.74 18.48
CA LEU A 77 1.48 -14.12 18.24
C LEU A 77 1.60 -15.27 17.22
N GLY A 78 1.24 -15.03 15.95
CA GLY A 78 1.50 -15.96 14.86
C GLY A 78 2.63 -15.52 13.92
N VAL A 79 2.62 -16.10 12.71
CA VAL A 79 3.65 -15.93 11.67
C VAL A 79 3.01 -15.33 10.42
N SER A 80 3.36 -14.07 10.15
CA SER A 80 2.92 -13.32 8.96
C SER A 80 3.59 -13.84 7.69
N HIS A 81 3.19 -13.30 6.54
CA HIS A 81 3.86 -13.60 5.27
C HIS A 81 5.39 -13.34 5.33
N PRO A 82 6.18 -14.03 4.48
CA PRO A 82 7.64 -13.95 4.52
C PRO A 82 8.18 -12.52 4.45
N PRO A 83 9.17 -12.13 5.28
CA PRO A 83 10.01 -12.99 6.13
C PRO A 83 9.46 -13.20 7.56
N GLY A 84 8.20 -12.86 7.82
CA GLY A 84 7.48 -13.14 9.07
C GLY A 84 7.49 -12.00 10.10
N TYR A 85 8.28 -10.94 9.87
CA TYR A 85 8.31 -9.69 10.65
C TYR A 85 8.28 -9.89 12.19
N PRO A 86 9.09 -10.80 12.77
CA PRO A 86 8.89 -11.24 14.15
C PRO A 86 9.01 -10.12 15.19
N LEU A 87 9.92 -9.16 15.00
CA LEU A 87 10.05 -8.05 15.94
C LEU A 87 8.82 -7.13 15.92
N PHE A 88 8.25 -6.90 14.73
CA PHE A 88 7.00 -6.15 14.59
C PHE A 88 5.85 -6.86 15.31
N ASN A 89 5.64 -8.16 15.03
CA ASN A 89 4.55 -8.93 15.64
C ASN A 89 4.65 -8.97 17.16
N MET A 90 5.86 -9.16 17.69
CA MET A 90 6.09 -9.18 19.15
C MET A 90 5.76 -7.84 19.81
N ILE A 91 6.17 -6.71 19.22
CA ILE A 91 5.90 -5.38 19.81
C ILE A 91 4.42 -5.01 19.65
N VAL A 92 3.83 -5.24 18.48
CA VAL A 92 2.40 -4.96 18.26
C VAL A 92 1.53 -5.84 19.14
N HIS A 93 1.92 -7.08 19.42
CA HIS A 93 1.25 -7.89 20.43
C HIS A 93 1.20 -7.17 21.79
N LEU A 94 2.33 -6.62 22.26
CA LEU A 94 2.34 -5.87 23.52
C LEU A 94 1.41 -4.66 23.50
N PHE A 95 1.35 -3.91 22.39
CA PHE A 95 0.45 -2.76 22.25
C PHE A 95 -1.02 -3.20 22.23
N THR A 96 -1.37 -4.23 21.46
CA THR A 96 -2.74 -4.74 21.36
C THR A 96 -3.24 -5.30 22.69
N GLN A 97 -2.39 -5.99 23.45
CA GLN A 97 -2.75 -6.60 24.74
C GLN A 97 -2.75 -5.62 25.93
N TYR A 98 -1.79 -4.70 25.99
CA TYR A 98 -1.51 -3.94 27.23
C TYR A 98 -1.73 -2.43 27.14
N LEU A 99 -1.90 -1.84 25.95
CA LEU A 99 -2.19 -0.41 25.85
C LEU A 99 -3.62 -0.15 26.39
N PRO A 100 -3.81 0.70 27.42
CA PRO A 100 -5.09 0.81 28.12
C PRO A 100 -6.13 1.69 27.40
N PHE A 101 -5.79 2.25 26.23
CA PHE A 101 -6.66 3.10 25.41
C PHE A 101 -6.64 2.63 23.95
N GLY A 102 -7.59 3.13 23.16
CA GLY A 102 -7.85 2.65 21.81
C GLY A 102 -8.91 1.55 21.81
N ASP A 103 -9.97 1.79 21.02
CA ASP A 103 -11.19 0.98 21.05
C ASP A 103 -11.01 -0.41 20.43
N THR A 104 -10.06 -0.57 19.51
CA THR A 104 -9.80 -1.83 18.79
C THR A 104 -8.32 -2.21 18.82
N PRO A 105 -7.98 -3.51 18.68
CA PRO A 105 -6.60 -3.94 18.51
C PRO A 105 -5.91 -3.25 17.32
N ALA A 106 -6.62 -3.05 16.20
CA ALA A 106 -6.07 -2.35 15.05
C ALA A 106 -5.74 -0.88 15.36
N TRP A 107 -6.59 -0.17 16.09
CA TRP A 107 -6.29 1.21 16.51
C TRP A 107 -4.99 1.28 17.31
N ARG A 108 -4.79 0.35 18.26
CA ARG A 108 -3.57 0.28 19.10
C ARG A 108 -2.33 -0.03 18.25
N ALA A 109 -2.47 -0.86 17.23
CA ALA A 109 -1.42 -1.14 16.27
C ALA A 109 -1.11 0.09 15.38
N ASN A 110 -2.12 0.83 14.92
CA ASN A 110 -1.91 2.06 14.16
C ASN A 110 -1.21 3.14 15.00
N PHE A 111 -1.60 3.26 16.28
CA PHE A 111 -0.92 4.16 17.22
C PHE A 111 0.55 3.77 17.43
N PHE A 112 0.88 2.48 17.39
CA PHE A 112 2.28 2.03 17.40
C PHE A 112 3.06 2.53 16.17
N SER A 113 2.48 2.47 14.97
CA SER A 113 3.11 3.07 13.77
C SER A 113 3.36 4.57 13.95
N ALA A 114 2.38 5.30 14.47
CA ALA A 114 2.50 6.73 14.75
C ALA A 114 3.68 7.03 15.70
N VAL A 115 3.83 6.24 16.76
CA VAL A 115 4.97 6.34 17.69
C VAL A 115 6.30 6.07 16.96
N CYS A 116 6.35 5.07 16.07
CA CYS A 116 7.56 4.72 15.34
C CYS A 116 8.05 5.85 14.43
N ASP A 117 7.18 6.43 13.62
CA ASP A 117 7.60 7.53 12.74
C ASP A 117 7.86 8.83 13.51
N THR A 118 7.18 9.08 14.64
CA THR A 118 7.59 10.15 15.58
C THR A 118 9.01 9.93 16.09
N VAL A 119 9.40 8.68 16.39
CA VAL A 119 10.78 8.34 16.77
C VAL A 119 11.74 8.58 15.60
N ALA A 120 11.38 8.20 14.37
CA ALA A 120 12.17 8.46 13.17
C ALA A 120 12.44 9.97 12.98
N VAL A 121 11.39 10.79 13.08
CA VAL A 121 11.45 12.27 13.04
C VAL A 121 12.41 12.80 14.11
N GLY A 122 12.33 12.30 15.35
CA GLY A 122 13.22 12.68 16.44
C GLY A 122 14.69 12.37 16.15
N PHE A 123 14.99 11.18 15.60
CA PHE A 123 16.36 10.79 15.25
C PHE A 123 16.89 11.52 14.00
N ILE A 124 16.05 11.89 13.04
CA ILE A 124 16.43 12.77 11.92
C ILE A 124 16.80 14.15 12.45
N TYR A 125 15.97 14.73 13.32
CA TYR A 125 16.26 16.01 13.98
C TYR A 125 17.59 15.98 14.71
N GLN A 126 17.82 14.96 15.55
CA GLN A 126 19.09 14.82 16.28
C GLN A 126 20.28 14.60 15.35
N SER A 127 20.13 13.80 14.29
CA SER A 127 21.18 13.57 13.29
C SER A 127 21.57 14.88 12.60
N LEU A 128 20.61 15.72 12.24
CA LEU A 128 20.82 17.03 11.64
C LEU A 128 21.53 17.99 12.60
N LEU A 129 21.12 18.04 13.88
CA LEU A 129 21.81 18.84 14.90
C LEU A 129 23.27 18.41 15.07
N GLN A 130 23.53 17.09 15.13
CA GLN A 130 24.88 16.56 15.23
C GLN A 130 25.71 16.80 13.98
N TRP A 131 25.09 16.74 12.80
CA TRP A 131 25.75 17.00 11.54
C TRP A 131 26.19 18.47 11.43
N MET A 132 25.29 19.40 11.77
CA MET A 132 25.54 20.84 11.64
C MET A 132 26.27 21.45 12.84
N ALA A 133 26.39 20.76 13.99
CA ALA A 133 27.07 21.32 15.16
C ALA A 133 28.50 21.86 14.89
N PRO A 134 29.37 21.19 14.09
CA PRO A 134 30.71 21.69 13.81
C PRO A 134 30.77 22.95 12.93
N THR A 135 29.67 23.32 12.26
CA THR A 135 29.65 24.44 11.31
C THR A 135 29.51 25.80 11.98
N GLY A 136 29.03 25.83 13.23
CA GLY A 136 28.69 27.08 13.93
C GLY A 136 27.45 27.79 13.39
N TRP A 137 26.66 27.17 12.51
CA TRP A 137 25.51 27.83 11.88
C TRP A 137 24.43 28.22 12.89
N THR A 138 24.04 29.50 12.86
CA THR A 138 23.06 30.09 13.79
C THR A 138 21.65 29.49 13.60
N GLY A 139 21.30 29.15 12.35
CA GLY A 139 20.00 28.60 11.96
C GLY A 139 19.83 27.09 12.10
N ARG A 140 20.83 26.35 12.61
CA ARG A 140 20.84 24.87 12.59
C ARG A 140 19.61 24.23 13.22
N ARG A 141 19.07 24.83 14.29
CA ARG A 141 17.90 24.28 15.01
C ARG A 141 16.63 24.36 14.17
N VAL A 142 16.42 25.51 13.53
CA VAL A 142 15.25 25.78 12.69
C VAL A 142 15.30 24.87 11.46
N ALA A 143 16.46 24.81 10.79
CA ALA A 143 16.64 23.93 9.64
C ALA A 143 16.43 22.44 9.99
N ALA A 144 16.98 21.99 11.13
CA ALA A 144 16.77 20.61 11.60
C ALA A 144 15.30 20.32 11.92
N PHE A 145 14.62 21.24 12.62
CA PHE A 145 13.21 21.10 12.96
C PHE A 145 12.35 21.03 11.69
N THR A 146 12.55 21.96 10.76
CA THR A 146 11.78 22.01 9.50
C THR A 146 11.99 20.78 8.65
N ALA A 147 13.23 20.33 8.45
CA ALA A 147 13.48 19.14 7.63
C ALA A 147 12.88 17.86 8.26
N ALA A 148 12.98 17.70 9.58
CA ALA A 148 12.40 16.56 10.28
C ALA A 148 10.86 16.61 10.29
N ALA A 149 10.26 17.78 10.45
CA ALA A 149 8.81 17.97 10.36
C ALA A 149 8.28 17.72 8.94
N LEU A 150 8.99 18.21 7.91
CA LEU A 150 8.63 17.95 6.52
C LEU A 150 8.74 16.47 6.16
N PHE A 151 9.72 15.75 6.71
CA PHE A 151 9.78 14.28 6.59
C PHE A 151 8.55 13.64 7.23
N GLY A 152 8.24 13.99 8.48
CA GLY A 152 7.11 13.37 9.19
C GLY A 152 5.75 13.64 8.53
N PHE A 153 5.54 14.83 8.01
CA PHE A 153 4.30 15.20 7.32
C PHE A 153 4.42 15.09 5.79
N SER A 154 5.40 14.34 5.28
CA SER A 154 5.41 13.94 3.87
C SER A 154 4.30 12.91 3.64
N PRO A 155 3.57 12.95 2.52
CA PRO A 155 2.38 12.11 2.34
C PRO A 155 2.72 10.63 2.45
N LEU A 156 3.84 10.18 1.86
CA LEU A 156 4.23 8.77 1.95
C LEU A 156 4.54 8.35 3.41
N ILE A 157 5.25 9.17 4.18
CA ILE A 157 5.55 8.86 5.59
C ILE A 157 4.28 8.91 6.43
N TRP A 158 3.46 9.95 6.25
CA TRP A 158 2.22 10.13 7.00
C TRP A 158 1.26 8.96 6.76
N THR A 159 1.06 8.52 5.52
CA THR A 159 0.23 7.34 5.18
C THR A 159 0.60 6.09 5.97
N TYR A 160 1.89 5.82 6.18
CA TYR A 160 2.35 4.66 6.95
C TYR A 160 2.49 4.92 8.45
N ALA A 161 2.50 6.19 8.88
CA ALA A 161 2.40 6.56 10.29
C ALA A 161 0.98 6.36 10.84
N VAL A 162 -0.06 6.48 10.00
CA VAL A 162 -1.48 6.35 10.39
C VAL A 162 -2.04 4.93 10.29
N GLY A 163 -1.33 4.01 9.64
CA GLY A 163 -1.73 2.61 9.44
C GLY A 163 -0.69 1.62 9.94
N SER A 164 -1.15 0.50 10.51
CA SER A 164 -0.28 -0.55 11.05
C SER A 164 0.37 -1.39 9.95
N GLU A 165 1.58 -1.00 9.59
CA GLU A 165 2.41 -1.62 8.57
C GLU A 165 3.88 -1.59 9.04
N VAL A 166 4.75 -2.39 8.41
CA VAL A 166 6.13 -2.57 8.89
C VAL A 166 7.05 -1.37 8.60
N PHE A 167 6.61 -0.44 7.75
CA PHE A 167 7.45 0.62 7.22
C PHE A 167 7.79 1.71 8.24
N ALA A 168 6.84 2.12 9.11
CA ALA A 168 7.08 3.14 10.13
C ALA A 168 8.17 2.70 11.13
N LEU A 169 8.10 1.43 11.56
CA LEU A 169 9.14 0.84 12.42
C LEU A 169 10.48 0.75 11.68
N ASN A 170 10.46 0.41 10.39
CA ASN A 170 11.67 0.35 9.58
C ASN A 170 12.32 1.74 9.37
N ASN A 171 11.52 2.80 9.22
CA ASN A 171 12.00 4.20 9.18
C ASN A 171 12.68 4.59 10.48
N ALA A 172 12.10 4.22 11.64
CA ALA A 172 12.68 4.47 12.95
C ALA A 172 14.08 3.83 13.05
N PHE A 173 14.24 2.58 12.63
CA PHE A 173 15.53 1.89 12.61
C PHE A 173 16.51 2.51 11.62
N ALA A 174 16.07 2.90 10.41
CA ALA A 174 16.92 3.60 9.45
C ALA A 174 17.45 4.92 10.03
N ALA A 175 16.59 5.73 10.67
CA ALA A 175 16.96 6.98 11.31
C ALA A 175 17.93 6.75 12.49
N VAL A 176 17.70 5.73 13.32
CA VAL A 176 18.61 5.32 14.40
C VAL A 176 19.97 4.88 13.87
N LEU A 177 20.01 4.09 12.79
CA LEU A 177 21.26 3.64 12.17
C LEU A 177 22.08 4.82 11.63
N VAL A 178 21.45 5.79 10.98
CA VAL A 178 22.13 7.01 10.53
C VAL A 178 22.66 7.82 11.72
N PHE A 179 21.88 7.94 12.79
CA PHE A 179 22.31 8.59 14.03
C PHE A 179 23.51 7.89 14.69
N LEU A 180 23.48 6.57 14.79
CA LEU A 180 24.58 5.76 15.35
C LEU A 180 25.82 5.84 14.47
N LEU A 181 25.66 5.84 13.15
CA LEU A 181 26.73 6.06 12.18
C LEU A 181 27.40 7.41 12.41
N LEU A 182 26.62 8.48 12.63
CA LEU A 182 27.15 9.81 12.93
C LEU A 182 27.91 9.87 14.25
N GLN A 183 27.36 9.26 15.30
CA GLN A 183 28.05 9.16 16.58
C GLN A 183 29.38 8.42 16.43
N TYR A 184 29.36 7.27 15.75
CA TYR A 184 30.56 6.49 15.46
C TYR A 184 31.57 7.28 14.61
N ALA A 185 31.12 8.00 13.57
CA ALA A 185 32.01 8.79 12.72
C ALA A 185 32.75 9.89 13.49
N ARG A 186 32.08 10.51 14.48
CA ARG A 186 32.63 11.58 15.32
C ARG A 186 33.55 11.05 16.43
N ARG A 187 33.15 9.98 17.12
CA ARG A 187 33.84 9.47 18.31
C ARG A 187 34.86 8.38 17.99
N ARG A 188 34.68 7.66 16.88
CA ARG A 188 35.43 6.46 16.46
C ARG A 188 35.47 5.35 17.53
N ASP A 189 34.48 5.32 18.40
CA ASP A 189 34.44 4.40 19.54
C ASP A 189 33.74 3.08 19.22
N ILE A 190 34.10 2.03 19.96
CA ILE A 190 33.55 0.69 19.77
C ILE A 190 32.09 0.57 20.24
N LYS A 191 31.64 1.38 21.20
CA LYS A 191 30.30 1.26 21.77
C LYS A 191 29.23 1.65 20.75
N SER A 192 29.44 2.75 20.02
CA SER A 192 28.55 3.13 18.91
C SER A 192 28.54 2.09 17.79
N ALA A 193 29.67 1.45 17.48
CA ALA A 193 29.73 0.37 16.49
C ALA A 193 29.00 -0.90 16.97
N LEU A 194 29.13 -1.28 18.25
CA LEU A 194 28.40 -2.41 18.83
C LEU A 194 26.90 -2.17 18.90
N ALA A 195 26.48 -0.96 19.29
CA ALA A 195 25.08 -0.55 19.26
C ALA A 195 24.55 -0.64 17.82
N GLY A 196 25.29 -0.11 16.84
CA GLY A 196 24.93 -0.21 15.42
C GLY A 196 24.80 -1.67 14.96
N ALA A 197 25.75 -2.55 15.31
CA ALA A 197 25.69 -3.96 14.94
C ALA A 197 24.46 -4.68 15.54
N PHE A 198 24.14 -4.43 16.81
CA PHE A 198 22.92 -4.97 17.43
C PHE A 198 21.65 -4.42 16.78
N THR A 199 21.62 -3.11 16.49
CA THR A 199 20.50 -2.46 15.78
C THR A 199 20.31 -3.03 14.38
N CYS A 200 21.37 -3.33 13.62
CA CYS A 200 21.27 -4.01 12.33
C CYS A 200 20.60 -5.39 12.49
N GLY A 201 21.00 -6.19 13.48
CA GLY A 201 20.38 -7.49 13.74
C GLY A 201 18.87 -7.39 14.03
N LEU A 202 18.47 -6.41 14.84
CA LEU A 202 17.05 -6.15 15.12
C LEU A 202 16.30 -5.65 13.89
N ALA A 203 16.90 -4.76 13.09
CA ALA A 203 16.24 -4.18 11.92
C ALA A 203 15.97 -5.24 10.84
N MET A 204 16.86 -6.22 10.67
CA MET A 204 16.64 -7.38 9.82
C MET A 204 15.40 -8.20 10.22
N CYS A 205 14.99 -8.18 11.50
CA CYS A 205 13.80 -8.84 12.01
C CYS A 205 12.49 -8.06 11.75
N ILE A 206 12.57 -6.90 11.09
CA ILE A 206 11.44 -6.08 10.69
C ILE A 206 11.28 -6.28 9.19
N GLN A 207 11.93 -5.47 8.35
CA GLN A 207 11.76 -5.52 6.90
C GLN A 207 13.12 -5.65 6.19
N HIS A 208 13.25 -6.64 5.31
CA HIS A 208 14.54 -7.00 4.68
C HIS A 208 15.17 -5.91 3.81
N THR A 209 14.42 -4.93 3.31
CA THR A 209 15.00 -3.84 2.50
C THR A 209 15.98 -2.97 3.28
N ILE A 210 15.97 -3.02 4.62
CA ILE A 210 17.00 -2.38 5.45
C ILE A 210 18.43 -2.88 5.14
N VAL A 211 18.58 -4.09 4.59
CA VAL A 211 19.87 -4.64 4.18
C VAL A 211 20.61 -3.71 3.20
N LEU A 212 19.86 -2.92 2.42
CA LEU A 212 20.41 -1.95 1.47
C LEU A 212 21.09 -0.75 2.17
N PHE A 213 20.72 -0.46 3.43
CA PHE A 213 21.44 0.47 4.31
C PHE A 213 22.55 -0.24 5.07
N GLU A 214 22.27 -1.42 5.63
CA GLU A 214 23.18 -2.12 6.51
C GLU A 214 24.46 -2.55 5.81
N LEU A 215 24.38 -3.09 4.58
CA LEU A 215 25.55 -3.56 3.85
C LEU A 215 26.59 -2.45 3.64
N PRO A 216 26.24 -1.26 3.10
CA PRO A 216 27.15 -0.11 3.07
C PRO A 216 27.67 0.30 4.46
N ILE A 217 26.78 0.42 5.47
CA ILE A 217 27.16 0.88 6.82
C ILE A 217 28.19 -0.06 7.44
N ILE A 218 27.92 -1.37 7.43
CA ILE A 218 28.81 -2.41 7.95
C ILE A 218 30.15 -2.37 7.21
N ALA A 219 30.12 -2.33 5.88
CA ALA A 219 31.34 -2.26 5.07
C ALA A 219 32.18 -1.01 5.41
N TRP A 220 31.55 0.14 5.58
CA TRP A 220 32.23 1.38 5.93
C TRP A 220 32.81 1.35 7.35
N VAL A 221 32.07 0.84 8.33
CA VAL A 221 32.55 0.69 9.71
C VAL A 221 33.76 -0.26 9.75
N LEU A 222 33.66 -1.44 9.15
CA LEU A 222 34.77 -2.40 9.09
C LEU A 222 35.99 -1.83 8.36
N TRP A 223 35.78 -1.19 7.21
CA TRP A 223 36.87 -0.56 6.45
C TRP A 223 37.52 0.59 7.23
N SER A 224 36.74 1.41 7.92
CA SER A 224 37.24 2.51 8.73
C SER A 224 38.09 2.05 9.92
N ARG A 225 37.85 0.83 10.41
CA ARG A 225 38.64 0.18 11.48
C ARG A 225 39.67 -0.83 10.98
N ARG A 226 39.84 -1.05 9.68
CA ARG A 226 40.71 -2.12 9.12
C ARG A 226 42.14 -2.18 9.65
N ARG A 227 42.69 -1.08 10.18
CA ARG A 227 44.03 -1.01 10.78
C ARG A 227 44.05 -1.40 12.27
N SER A 228 42.92 -1.30 12.96
CA SER A 228 42.76 -1.61 14.39
C SER A 228 41.86 -2.82 14.65
N LEU A 229 41.16 -3.32 13.63
CA LEU A 229 40.18 -4.39 13.73
C LEU A 229 40.89 -5.71 14.05
N TRP A 230 40.75 -6.15 15.30
CA TRP A 230 41.23 -7.45 15.76
C TRP A 230 40.07 -8.47 15.74
N TRP A 231 40.38 -9.77 15.64
CA TRP A 231 39.38 -10.84 15.59
C TRP A 231 38.39 -10.79 16.76
N LYS A 232 38.81 -10.32 17.93
CA LYS A 232 37.94 -10.12 19.10
C LYS A 232 36.88 -9.05 18.84
N GLU A 233 37.26 -7.90 18.27
CA GLU A 233 36.29 -6.85 17.92
C GLU A 233 35.33 -7.32 16.83
N PHE A 234 35.84 -8.01 15.82
CA PHE A 234 35.00 -8.62 14.78
C PHE A 234 33.99 -9.61 15.40
N ALA A 235 34.44 -10.50 16.28
CA ALA A 235 33.57 -11.43 17.00
C ALA A 235 32.55 -10.72 17.89
N GLN A 236 32.90 -9.59 18.51
CA GLN A 236 31.95 -8.78 19.27
C GLN A 236 30.89 -8.14 18.36
N PHE A 237 31.26 -7.62 17.19
CA PHE A 237 30.29 -7.08 16.22
C PHE A 237 29.37 -8.17 15.69
N THR A 238 29.92 -9.33 15.32
CA THR A 238 29.12 -10.50 14.90
C THR A 238 28.21 -10.97 16.03
N GLY A 239 28.71 -11.07 17.26
CA GLY A 239 27.92 -11.46 18.42
C GLY A 239 26.78 -10.49 18.71
N ALA A 240 27.04 -9.18 18.62
CA ALA A 240 26.00 -8.15 18.77
C ALA A 240 24.94 -8.25 17.67
N PHE A 241 25.34 -8.42 16.41
CA PHE A 241 24.42 -8.62 15.29
C PHE A 241 23.56 -9.87 15.46
N VAL A 242 24.18 -11.01 15.81
CA VAL A 242 23.47 -12.27 16.05
C VAL A 242 22.51 -12.16 17.25
N LEU A 243 22.90 -11.44 18.30
CA LEU A 243 22.02 -11.15 19.43
C LEU A 243 20.81 -10.30 18.99
N GLY A 244 20.98 -9.39 18.03
CA GLY A 244 19.86 -8.64 17.44
C GLY A 244 18.90 -9.52 16.63
N LEU A 245 19.37 -10.64 16.07
CA LEU A 245 18.56 -11.58 15.29
C LEU A 245 17.69 -12.53 16.13
N THR A 246 17.79 -12.48 17.47
CA THR A 246 17.04 -13.40 18.34
C THR A 246 15.51 -13.36 18.18
N PRO A 247 14.84 -12.26 17.76
CA PRO A 247 13.40 -12.29 17.47
C PRO A 247 13.00 -13.38 16.46
N TYR A 248 13.87 -13.79 15.53
CA TYR A 248 13.56 -14.90 14.61
C TYR A 248 13.30 -16.24 15.31
N ILE A 249 13.82 -16.44 16.53
CA ILE A 249 13.61 -17.65 17.33
C ILE A 249 12.14 -17.81 17.73
N TYR A 250 11.39 -16.71 17.84
CA TYR A 250 9.99 -16.74 18.24
C TYR A 250 9.10 -17.46 17.19
N MET A 251 9.41 -17.35 15.89
CA MET A 251 8.57 -17.94 14.83
C MET A 251 8.43 -19.48 14.93
N PRO A 252 9.51 -20.28 15.05
CA PRO A 252 9.38 -21.72 15.26
C PRO A 252 8.70 -22.05 16.60
N ILE A 253 8.98 -21.29 17.67
CA ILE A 253 8.34 -21.51 18.98
C ILE A 253 6.82 -21.39 18.87
N THR A 254 6.33 -20.30 18.28
CA THR A 254 4.88 -20.10 18.15
C THR A 254 4.25 -21.08 17.17
N ALA A 255 4.92 -21.40 16.07
CA ALA A 255 4.41 -22.38 15.10
C ALA A 255 4.26 -23.79 15.70
N ILE A 256 5.04 -24.15 16.72
CA ILE A 256 4.92 -25.45 17.41
C ILE A 256 3.89 -25.38 18.55
N TRP A 257 3.89 -24.32 19.35
CA TRP A 257 3.09 -24.25 20.58
C TRP A 257 1.69 -23.66 20.38
N ASN A 258 1.52 -22.79 19.38
CA ASN A 258 0.27 -22.12 19.09
C ASN A 258 0.00 -22.06 17.57
N PRO A 259 -0.07 -23.21 16.87
CA PRO A 259 -0.24 -23.23 15.43
C PRO A 259 -1.61 -22.66 15.00
N GLN A 260 -1.62 -21.84 13.95
CA GLN A 260 -2.81 -21.13 13.48
C GLN A 260 -3.16 -21.51 12.03
N PRO A 261 -4.45 -21.71 11.69
CA PRO A 261 -4.88 -22.14 10.36
C PRO A 261 -4.45 -21.19 9.23
N GLY A 262 -4.35 -19.89 9.52
CA GLY A 262 -4.01 -18.86 8.53
C GLY A 262 -2.55 -18.43 8.50
N SER A 263 -1.68 -18.88 9.42
CA SER A 263 -0.29 -18.42 9.42
C SER A 263 0.51 -18.96 8.23
N TRP A 264 1.35 -18.10 7.66
CA TRP A 264 2.04 -18.38 6.41
C TRP A 264 3.25 -19.31 6.63
N GLY A 265 3.36 -20.34 5.79
CA GLY A 265 4.53 -21.21 5.79
C GLY A 265 4.51 -22.28 6.88
N ASP A 266 5.46 -23.20 6.75
CA ASP A 266 5.88 -24.10 7.81
C ASP A 266 7.27 -23.66 8.29
N VAL A 267 7.32 -23.07 9.48
CA VAL A 267 8.57 -22.64 10.12
C VAL A 267 8.96 -23.54 11.30
N THR A 268 8.31 -24.70 11.44
CA THR A 268 8.60 -25.67 12.54
C THR A 268 9.91 -26.42 12.31
N THR A 269 10.41 -26.43 11.08
CA THR A 269 11.70 -27.04 10.70
C THR A 269 12.74 -25.98 10.35
N LEU A 270 14.03 -26.29 10.49
CA LEU A 270 15.11 -25.36 10.10
C LEU A 270 15.05 -25.02 8.60
N SER A 271 14.76 -26.01 7.75
CA SER A 271 14.61 -25.80 6.31
C SER A 271 13.44 -24.87 6.00
N GLY A 272 12.30 -25.07 6.65
CA GLY A 272 11.11 -24.23 6.52
C GLY A 272 11.34 -22.80 7.02
N LEU A 273 12.01 -22.65 8.17
CA LEU A 273 12.43 -21.35 8.69
C LEU A 273 13.35 -20.60 7.73
N ILE A 274 14.37 -21.27 7.18
CA ILE A 274 15.29 -20.65 6.20
C ILE A 274 14.53 -20.30 4.91
N HIS A 275 13.64 -21.16 4.44
CA HIS A 275 12.79 -20.91 3.26
C HIS A 275 11.93 -19.65 3.46
N HIS A 276 11.31 -19.53 4.63
CA HIS A 276 10.48 -18.40 5.00
C HIS A 276 11.31 -17.11 5.12
N ILE A 277 12.44 -17.13 5.85
CA ILE A 277 13.32 -15.97 5.97
C ILE A 277 13.83 -15.54 4.58
N ARG A 278 14.23 -16.46 3.71
CA ARG A 278 14.71 -16.13 2.35
C ARG A 278 13.62 -15.63 1.39
N ARG A 279 12.36 -15.54 1.85
CA ARG A 279 11.22 -15.17 1.00
C ARG A 279 11.14 -16.05 -0.25
N ALA A 280 11.41 -17.34 -0.10
CA ALA A 280 11.55 -18.26 -1.23
C ALA A 280 10.23 -18.50 -1.98
N ASP A 281 9.08 -18.35 -1.32
CA ASP A 281 7.75 -18.37 -1.96
C ASP A 281 7.58 -17.28 -3.03
N TYR A 282 8.26 -16.13 -2.87
CA TYR A 282 8.28 -15.05 -3.87
C TYR A 282 9.40 -15.22 -4.93
N GLY A 283 10.30 -16.19 -4.74
CA GLY A 283 11.46 -16.43 -5.61
C GLY A 283 12.81 -15.89 -5.11
N THR A 284 12.89 -15.39 -3.87
CA THR A 284 14.08 -14.74 -3.26
C THR A 284 14.57 -13.48 -4.02
N PHE A 285 14.80 -12.38 -3.30
CA PHE A 285 15.14 -11.07 -3.88
C PHE A 285 14.10 -10.52 -4.89
N ARG A 286 12.83 -10.87 -4.67
CA ARG A 286 11.68 -10.41 -5.45
C ARG A 286 10.62 -9.84 -4.52
N LEU A 287 9.90 -8.83 -5.00
CA LEU A 287 8.76 -8.24 -4.31
C LEU A 287 7.49 -9.06 -4.54
N TYR A 288 7.33 -9.58 -5.76
CA TYR A 288 6.15 -10.33 -6.20
C TYR A 288 6.53 -11.65 -6.88
N ALA A 289 5.66 -12.65 -6.83
CA ALA A 289 5.97 -13.98 -7.36
C ALA A 289 5.88 -14.07 -8.90
N SER A 290 5.29 -13.07 -9.58
CA SER A 290 5.15 -13.07 -11.04
C SER A 290 6.33 -12.40 -11.78
N ASN A 291 6.37 -12.61 -13.09
CA ASN A 291 7.29 -11.95 -14.03
C ASN A 291 6.57 -10.90 -14.88
N GLU A 292 5.43 -10.35 -14.42
CA GLU A 292 4.58 -9.45 -15.22
C GLU A 292 5.10 -8.00 -15.26
N ALA A 293 6.14 -7.68 -14.49
CA ALA A 293 6.77 -6.38 -14.53
C ALA A 293 7.43 -6.10 -15.88
N ASN A 294 7.04 -4.99 -16.49
CA ASN A 294 7.48 -4.61 -17.84
C ASN A 294 8.35 -3.34 -17.84
N GLU A 295 8.41 -2.60 -16.73
CA GLU A 295 9.09 -1.31 -16.64
C GLU A 295 10.56 -1.46 -16.23
N ASP A 296 11.40 -0.68 -16.91
CA ASP A 296 12.86 -0.68 -16.74
C ASP A 296 13.33 0.16 -15.54
N LEU A 297 14.61 0.02 -15.20
CA LEU A 297 15.26 0.75 -14.10
C LEU A 297 15.07 2.27 -14.22
N TRP A 298 15.22 2.83 -15.42
CA TRP A 298 15.14 4.27 -15.64
C TRP A 298 13.74 4.82 -15.40
N THR A 299 12.71 4.11 -15.88
CA THR A 299 11.32 4.47 -15.62
C THR A 299 11.05 4.51 -14.12
N ARG A 300 11.50 3.49 -13.37
CA ARG A 300 11.31 3.44 -11.91
C ARG A 300 12.03 4.57 -11.17
N LEU A 301 13.29 4.85 -11.54
CA LEU A 301 14.07 5.95 -10.97
C LEU A 301 13.47 7.33 -11.31
N TYR A 302 12.95 7.49 -12.53
CA TYR A 302 12.27 8.71 -12.96
C TYR A 302 11.02 8.96 -12.12
N LEU A 303 10.17 7.93 -11.94
CA LEU A 303 8.95 8.02 -11.15
C LEU A 303 9.24 8.36 -9.68
N TYR A 304 10.26 7.75 -9.08
CA TYR A 304 10.73 8.17 -7.75
C TYR A 304 11.12 9.65 -7.72
N GLY A 305 11.85 10.15 -8.73
CA GLY A 305 12.24 11.56 -8.80
C GLY A 305 11.04 12.50 -8.95
N VAL A 306 10.04 12.10 -9.73
CA VAL A 306 8.76 12.82 -9.86
C VAL A 306 8.06 12.88 -8.51
N ASP A 307 7.86 11.76 -7.83
CA ASP A 307 7.16 11.76 -6.54
C ASP A 307 7.91 12.48 -5.44
N LEU A 308 9.24 12.34 -5.39
CA LEU A 308 10.06 13.08 -4.44
C LEU A 308 9.88 14.60 -4.58
N SER A 309 9.80 15.09 -5.82
CA SER A 309 9.71 16.53 -6.12
C SER A 309 8.30 17.09 -6.10
N VAL A 310 7.29 16.26 -6.41
CA VAL A 310 5.89 16.67 -6.50
C VAL A 310 5.16 16.39 -5.19
N ARG A 311 5.32 15.21 -4.60
CA ARG A 311 4.56 14.75 -3.44
C ARG A 311 5.29 15.01 -2.12
N GLU A 312 6.54 14.56 -2.03
CA GLU A 312 7.24 14.44 -0.74
C GLU A 312 7.74 15.77 -0.18
N ILE A 313 8.53 16.52 -0.96
CA ILE A 313 9.08 17.80 -0.51
C ILE A 313 8.35 18.90 -1.25
N PRO A 314 7.75 19.86 -0.53
CA PRO A 314 6.94 20.86 -1.17
C PRO A 314 7.85 21.79 -2.00
N PHE A 315 7.32 22.23 -3.15
CA PHE A 315 7.90 23.22 -4.04
C PHE A 315 9.07 22.74 -4.93
N GLN A 316 9.13 23.25 -6.16
CA GLN A 316 10.21 22.99 -7.14
C GLN A 316 11.62 23.40 -6.63
N LEU A 317 11.70 24.07 -5.47
CA LEU A 317 12.94 24.42 -4.78
C LEU A 317 13.57 23.25 -3.98
N ALA A 318 12.88 22.11 -3.84
CA ALA A 318 13.40 20.94 -3.13
C ALA A 318 14.72 20.42 -3.71
N VAL A 319 14.78 20.26 -5.03
CA VAL A 319 15.97 19.73 -5.74
C VAL A 319 17.21 20.60 -5.53
N PRO A 320 17.20 21.94 -5.73
CA PRO A 320 18.38 22.75 -5.47
C PRO A 320 18.80 22.75 -4.00
N VAL A 321 17.87 22.71 -3.03
CA VAL A 321 18.21 22.66 -1.60
C VAL A 321 18.86 21.32 -1.23
N ILE A 322 18.33 20.19 -1.73
CA ILE A 322 18.96 18.87 -1.57
C ILE A 322 20.36 18.87 -2.18
N GLY A 323 20.50 19.38 -3.41
CA GLY A 323 21.79 19.46 -4.10
C GLY A 323 22.81 20.29 -3.33
N LEU A 324 22.41 21.44 -2.79
CA LEU A 324 23.25 22.23 -1.88
C LEU A 324 23.64 21.44 -0.64
N GLY A 325 22.70 20.72 -0.02
CA GLY A 325 22.96 19.84 1.11
C GLY A 325 24.01 18.78 0.81
N MET A 326 23.84 18.04 -0.29
CA MET A 326 24.81 17.06 -0.78
C MET A 326 26.19 17.71 -0.95
N LEU A 327 26.27 18.85 -1.63
CA LEU A 327 27.54 19.58 -1.83
C LEU A 327 28.18 19.98 -0.49
N GLN A 328 27.40 20.44 0.49
CA GLN A 328 27.92 20.79 1.81
C GLN A 328 28.43 19.57 2.58
N THR A 329 27.80 18.41 2.45
CA THR A 329 28.32 17.17 3.06
C THR A 329 29.68 16.75 2.49
N LEU A 330 30.01 17.18 1.27
CA LEU A 330 31.30 16.92 0.61
C LEU A 330 32.37 17.97 0.90
N ARG A 331 32.00 19.13 1.45
CA ARG A 331 32.94 20.21 1.75
C ARG A 331 33.60 20.02 3.11
N ALA A 332 34.91 20.21 3.16
CA ALA A 332 35.68 20.17 4.40
C ALA A 332 35.28 21.27 5.39
N SER A 333 34.77 22.40 4.90
CA SER A 333 34.26 23.52 5.71
C SER A 333 33.05 23.17 6.58
N SER A 334 32.39 22.03 6.35
CA SER A 334 31.31 21.55 7.20
C SER A 334 31.79 21.04 8.57
N GLY A 335 33.10 20.90 8.77
CA GLY A 335 33.69 20.37 10.00
C GLY A 335 33.41 18.88 10.25
N MET A 336 32.74 18.19 9.30
CA MET A 336 32.46 16.76 9.33
C MET A 336 33.40 16.00 8.39
N ASN A 337 33.59 14.69 8.62
CA ASN A 337 34.41 13.85 7.77
C ASN A 337 33.86 13.82 6.33
N ARG A 338 34.58 14.40 5.36
CA ARG A 338 34.24 14.35 3.92
C ARG A 338 33.99 12.93 3.40
N GLN A 339 34.65 11.93 3.98
CA GLN A 339 34.42 10.52 3.62
C GLN A 339 33.01 10.06 3.99
N LEU A 340 32.40 10.62 5.04
CA LEU A 340 31.03 10.33 5.44
C LEU A 340 30.02 10.91 4.43
N GLY A 341 30.27 12.11 3.91
CA GLY A 341 29.44 12.68 2.82
C GLY A 341 29.46 11.81 1.57
N TRP A 342 30.65 11.39 1.12
CA TRP A 342 30.79 10.44 0.01
C TRP A 342 30.11 9.10 0.29
N PHE A 343 30.24 8.60 1.52
CA PHE A 343 29.57 7.38 1.95
C PHE A 343 28.04 7.49 1.85
N MET A 344 27.44 8.59 2.35
CA MET A 344 25.98 8.78 2.27
C MET A 344 25.48 8.80 0.82
N ILE A 345 26.22 9.44 -0.09
CA ILE A 345 25.90 9.43 -1.53
C ILE A 345 26.00 8.01 -2.10
N ALA A 346 27.07 7.28 -1.77
CA ALA A 346 27.26 5.92 -2.25
C ALA A 346 26.19 4.95 -1.71
N MET A 347 25.81 5.08 -0.43
CA MET A 347 24.75 4.30 0.21
C MET A 347 23.39 4.58 -0.43
N TYR A 348 23.05 5.86 -0.64
CA TYR A 348 21.84 6.26 -1.32
C TYR A 348 21.79 5.71 -2.76
N ALA A 349 22.88 5.90 -3.53
CA ALA A 349 22.96 5.38 -4.91
C ALA A 349 22.86 3.84 -4.95
N PHE A 350 23.53 3.15 -4.01
CA PHE A 350 23.44 1.70 -3.87
C PHE A 350 22.00 1.26 -3.60
N TYR A 351 21.30 1.88 -2.64
CA TYR A 351 19.90 1.59 -2.38
C TYR A 351 19.06 1.78 -3.65
N MET A 352 19.15 2.96 -4.26
CA MET A 352 18.30 3.34 -5.39
C MET A 352 18.53 2.44 -6.59
N ILE A 353 19.78 2.10 -6.92
CA ILE A 353 20.08 1.24 -8.07
C ILE A 353 19.66 -0.20 -7.77
N VAL A 354 20.04 -0.75 -6.61
CA VAL A 354 19.79 -2.17 -6.31
C VAL A 354 18.31 -2.44 -6.11
N PHE A 355 17.60 -1.62 -5.33
CA PHE A 355 16.16 -1.80 -5.13
C PHE A 355 15.40 -1.77 -6.45
N HIS A 356 15.58 -0.73 -7.26
CA HIS A 356 14.84 -0.60 -8.52
C HIS A 356 15.27 -1.60 -9.60
N SER A 357 16.48 -2.18 -9.50
CA SER A 357 16.90 -3.28 -10.37
C SER A 357 16.27 -4.63 -9.99
N LEU A 358 15.92 -4.80 -8.71
CA LEU A 358 15.28 -6.02 -8.18
C LEU A 358 13.75 -5.91 -8.13
N ALA A 359 13.20 -4.70 -8.11
CA ALA A 359 11.77 -4.46 -8.07
C ALA A 359 11.09 -5.02 -9.33
N ASN A 360 10.20 -6.00 -9.13
CA ASN A 360 9.51 -6.73 -10.17
C ASN A 360 7.99 -6.58 -10.09
N LEU A 361 7.52 -5.36 -9.86
CA LEU A 361 6.10 -4.99 -9.80
C LEU A 361 5.66 -4.30 -11.11
N PRO A 362 4.51 -4.67 -11.72
CA PRO A 362 3.92 -3.98 -12.88
C PRO A 362 3.32 -2.63 -12.45
N ILE A 363 4.13 -1.58 -12.53
CA ILE A 363 3.78 -0.26 -11.99
C ILE A 363 2.90 0.58 -12.93
N SER A 364 2.53 0.05 -14.10
CA SER A 364 1.42 0.58 -14.90
C SER A 364 0.07 0.48 -14.20
N GLU A 365 -0.07 -0.38 -13.19
CA GLU A 365 -1.27 -0.51 -12.35
C GLU A 365 -1.16 0.39 -11.12
N GLY A 366 -2.15 1.26 -10.89
CA GLY A 366 -2.12 2.26 -9.81
C GLY A 366 -1.86 1.67 -8.43
N LEU A 367 -2.58 0.62 -8.04
CA LEU A 367 -2.42 0.01 -6.71
C LEU A 367 -1.00 -0.56 -6.52
N ILE A 368 -0.46 -1.17 -7.57
CA ILE A 368 0.87 -1.77 -7.56
C ILE A 368 1.96 -0.69 -7.55
N TYR A 369 1.73 0.45 -8.21
CA TYR A 369 2.54 1.64 -8.04
C TYR A 369 2.58 2.08 -6.57
N GLY A 370 1.41 2.17 -5.92
CA GLY A 370 1.27 2.41 -4.48
C GLY A 370 2.05 1.42 -3.60
N VAL A 371 2.08 0.14 -3.97
CA VAL A 371 2.87 -0.90 -3.30
C VAL A 371 4.38 -0.66 -3.44
N GLN A 372 4.84 -0.18 -4.59
CA GLN A 372 6.26 0.11 -4.78
C GLN A 372 6.71 1.38 -4.03
N MET A 373 5.87 2.42 -3.99
CA MET A 373 6.23 3.70 -3.38
C MET A 373 6.68 3.55 -1.91
N ARG A 374 6.09 2.60 -1.17
CA ARG A 374 6.37 2.35 0.25
C ARG A 374 7.85 2.13 0.56
N PHE A 375 8.60 1.58 -0.39
CA PHE A 375 10.03 1.29 -0.25
C PHE A 375 10.91 2.54 -0.41
N TRP A 376 10.36 3.66 -0.85
CA TRP A 376 11.08 4.92 -1.01
C TRP A 376 11.24 5.69 0.31
N GLN A 377 10.59 5.27 1.39
CA GLN A 377 10.67 5.93 2.69
C GLN A 377 12.09 5.90 3.29
N GLN A 378 12.78 4.76 3.19
CA GLN A 378 14.14 4.61 3.69
C GLN A 378 15.14 5.55 3.01
N PRO A 379 15.25 5.60 1.66
CA PRO A 379 16.13 6.58 1.00
C PRO A 379 15.70 8.02 1.28
N ASN A 380 14.40 8.28 1.51
CA ASN A 380 13.93 9.62 1.91
C ASN A 380 14.52 10.08 3.25
N VAL A 381 14.83 9.19 4.20
CA VAL A 381 15.59 9.57 5.43
C VAL A 381 16.89 10.31 5.07
N VAL A 382 17.63 9.83 4.07
CA VAL A 382 18.88 10.46 3.60
C VAL A 382 18.59 11.77 2.87
N VAL A 383 17.57 11.79 2.01
CA VAL A 383 17.20 12.99 1.25
C VAL A 383 16.79 14.12 2.17
N PHE A 384 15.99 13.86 3.20
CA PHE A 384 15.57 14.88 4.16
C PHE A 384 16.72 15.33 5.07
N ILE A 385 17.73 14.50 5.31
CA ILE A 385 18.99 14.94 5.92
C ILE A 385 19.73 15.93 5.00
N TRP A 386 19.86 15.61 3.70
CA TRP A 386 20.47 16.55 2.76
C TRP A 386 19.67 17.84 2.64
N PHE A 387 18.35 17.76 2.55
CA PHE A 387 17.47 18.93 2.57
C PHE A 387 17.71 19.78 3.81
N GLY A 388 17.78 19.18 5.01
CA GLY A 388 18.05 19.90 6.25
C GLY A 388 19.43 20.56 6.31
N VAL A 389 20.48 19.90 5.82
CA VAL A 389 21.83 20.50 5.69
C VAL A 389 21.83 21.65 4.68
N GLY A 390 21.17 21.48 3.54
CA GLY A 390 21.03 22.52 2.51
C GLY A 390 20.26 23.73 3.02
N LEU A 391 19.14 23.50 3.71
CA LEU A 391 18.35 24.56 4.34
C LEU A 391 19.15 25.27 5.42
N GLY A 392 19.90 24.54 6.25
CA GLY A 392 20.80 25.11 7.25
C GLY A 392 21.85 26.03 6.63
N TYR A 393 22.41 25.65 5.49
CA TYR A 393 23.36 26.47 4.74
C TYR A 393 22.71 27.75 4.18
N VAL A 394 21.52 27.64 3.58
CA VAL A 394 20.78 28.79 3.05
C VAL A 394 20.42 29.77 4.17
N VAL A 395 19.87 29.27 5.28
CA VAL A 395 19.54 30.09 6.45
C VAL A 395 20.79 30.80 6.96
N ASN A 396 21.92 30.08 7.08
CA ASN A 396 23.17 30.67 7.53
C ASN A 396 23.70 31.75 6.59
N LEU A 397 23.65 31.54 5.27
CA LEU A 397 24.06 32.53 4.28
C LEU A 397 23.26 33.83 4.41
N VAL A 398 21.94 33.72 4.61
CA VAL A 398 21.07 34.89 4.78
C VAL A 398 21.37 35.61 6.09
N THR A 399 21.55 34.88 7.20
CA THR A 399 21.86 35.49 8.50
C THR A 399 23.24 36.14 8.52
N ASP A 400 24.25 35.53 7.91
CA ASP A 400 25.61 36.07 7.85
C ASP A 400 25.66 37.32 6.98
N GLY A 401 24.90 37.35 5.87
CA GLY A 401 24.79 38.51 4.99
C GLY A 401 24.23 39.76 5.66
N VAL A 402 23.43 39.61 6.73
CA VAL A 402 22.89 40.72 7.52
C VAL A 402 23.59 40.91 8.87
N GLY A 403 24.55 40.05 9.23
CA GLY A 403 25.23 40.10 10.53
C GLY A 403 26.06 41.38 10.79
N GLY A 404 26.41 42.12 9.73
CA GLY A 404 27.07 43.44 9.83
C GLY A 404 26.11 44.62 9.97
N THR A 405 24.79 44.39 9.98
CA THR A 405 23.75 45.44 10.08
C THR A 405 23.30 45.65 11.53
N SER A 406 22.29 46.50 11.78
CA SER A 406 21.78 46.74 13.13
C SER A 406 21.24 45.46 13.78
N ARG A 407 21.33 45.36 15.11
CA ARG A 407 20.79 44.21 15.87
C ARG A 407 19.31 43.96 15.56
N THR A 408 18.56 45.03 15.31
CA THR A 408 17.15 44.97 14.93
C THR A 408 16.95 44.25 13.58
N ILE A 409 17.76 44.57 12.56
CA ILE A 409 17.66 43.93 11.24
C ILE A 409 18.00 42.44 11.34
N SER A 410 19.08 42.08 12.03
CA SER A 410 19.46 40.68 12.24
C SER A 410 18.38 39.88 12.97
N PHE A 411 17.75 40.49 13.99
CA PHE A 411 16.63 39.87 14.71
C PHE A 411 15.41 39.67 13.80
N VAL A 412 15.01 40.69 13.04
CA VAL A 412 13.86 40.63 12.12
C VAL A 412 14.08 39.56 11.06
N VAL A 413 15.27 39.49 10.45
CA VAL A 413 15.59 38.47 9.44
C VAL A 413 15.55 37.07 10.03
N SER A 414 16.12 36.86 11.23
CA SER A 414 16.04 35.57 11.91
C SER A 414 14.59 35.15 12.22
N LEU A 415 13.75 36.10 12.66
CA LEU A 415 12.34 35.86 12.89
C LEU A 415 11.60 35.52 11.59
N MET A 416 11.84 36.26 10.51
CA MET A 416 11.25 35.99 9.20
C MET A 416 11.63 34.60 8.67
N LEU A 417 12.89 34.18 8.83
CA LEU A 417 13.34 32.83 8.45
C LEU A 417 12.65 31.74 9.27
N GLN A 418 12.47 31.95 10.58
CA GLN A 418 11.71 31.04 11.43
C GLN A 418 10.24 30.93 11.00
N VAL A 419 9.59 32.07 10.75
CA VAL A 419 8.21 32.12 10.26
C VAL A 419 8.09 31.43 8.90
N ALA A 420 9.01 31.68 7.97
CA ALA A 420 9.02 31.01 6.67
C ALA A 420 9.19 29.49 6.82
N CYS A 421 10.11 29.05 7.68
CA CYS A 421 10.35 27.64 7.97
C CYS A 421 9.12 26.95 8.61
N LEU A 422 8.39 27.64 9.49
CA LEU A 422 7.13 27.13 10.05
C LEU A 422 6.00 27.14 9.02
N ALA A 423 5.94 28.16 8.16
CA ALA A 423 4.97 28.23 7.08
C ALA A 423 5.16 27.09 6.05
N LEU A 424 6.41 26.67 5.79
CA LEU A 424 6.68 25.49 4.96
C LEU A 424 6.09 24.21 5.57
N VAL A 425 6.26 24.01 6.88
CA VAL A 425 5.66 22.87 7.60
C VAL A 425 4.14 22.96 7.59
N GLY A 426 3.57 24.13 7.86
CA GLY A 426 2.12 24.36 7.81
C GLY A 426 1.53 24.11 6.42
N ALA A 427 2.22 24.53 5.36
CA ALA A 427 1.81 24.29 3.98
C ALA A 427 1.86 22.80 3.62
N GLN A 428 2.87 22.07 4.10
CA GLN A 428 2.97 20.62 3.92
C GLN A 428 1.81 19.89 4.60
N ILE A 429 1.51 20.24 5.86
CA ILE A 429 0.38 19.68 6.60
C ILE A 429 -0.92 19.98 5.87
N TRP A 430 -1.17 21.26 5.55
CA TRP A 430 -2.40 21.69 4.89
C TRP A 430 -2.62 20.98 3.54
N ARG A 431 -1.55 20.81 2.75
CA ARG A 431 -1.62 20.19 1.42
C ARG A 431 -2.05 18.73 1.46
N TRP A 432 -1.65 17.98 2.49
CA TRP A 432 -1.83 16.54 2.56
C TRP A 432 -2.80 16.07 3.65
N TYR A 433 -3.29 16.99 4.49
CA TYR A 433 -4.19 16.69 5.60
C TYR A 433 -5.40 15.87 5.14
N GLU A 434 -6.10 16.32 4.08
CA GLU A 434 -7.31 15.64 3.60
C GLU A 434 -7.03 14.20 3.11
N LEU A 435 -5.89 13.98 2.47
CA LEU A 435 -5.48 12.64 2.00
C LEU A 435 -5.04 11.73 3.15
N CYS A 436 -4.37 12.29 4.16
CA CYS A 436 -3.78 11.52 5.25
C CYS A 436 -4.70 11.40 6.47
N ASP A 437 -5.80 12.15 6.53
CA ASP A 437 -6.83 12.02 7.56
C ASP A 437 -7.71 10.79 7.30
N GLN A 438 -7.37 9.72 8.02
CA GLN A 438 -8.02 8.42 7.95
C GLN A 438 -8.93 8.17 9.16
N SER A 439 -9.20 9.19 9.97
CA SER A 439 -9.95 9.07 11.24
C SER A 439 -11.38 8.54 11.08
N GLN A 440 -11.96 8.68 9.88
CA GLN A 440 -13.30 8.18 9.54
C GLN A 440 -13.28 6.97 8.59
N ALA A 441 -12.11 6.42 8.27
CA ALA A 441 -11.94 5.35 7.29
C ALA A 441 -12.31 3.96 7.83
N PHE A 442 -13.60 3.73 8.10
CA PHE A 442 -14.11 2.41 8.51
C PHE A 442 -14.34 1.44 7.33
N TYR A 443 -14.06 1.87 6.10
CA TYR A 443 -14.46 1.18 4.86
C TYR A 443 -13.96 -0.27 4.78
N ILE A 444 -12.69 -0.52 5.08
CA ILE A 444 -12.08 -1.85 4.95
C ILE A 444 -12.67 -2.84 5.98
N ARG A 445 -12.83 -2.40 7.23
CA ARG A 445 -13.49 -3.20 8.27
C ARG A 445 -14.95 -3.48 7.90
N ASN A 446 -15.67 -2.47 7.43
CA ASN A 446 -17.08 -2.57 7.05
C ASN A 446 -17.29 -3.49 5.83
N TYR A 447 -16.40 -3.41 4.85
CA TYR A 447 -16.36 -4.32 3.70
C TYR A 447 -16.12 -5.77 4.14
N ALA A 448 -15.14 -6.01 5.02
CA ALA A 448 -14.89 -7.34 5.57
C ALA A 448 -16.10 -7.89 6.35
N GLN A 449 -16.84 -7.04 7.08
CA GLN A 449 -18.10 -7.45 7.72
C GLN A 449 -19.21 -7.75 6.70
N ALA A 450 -19.31 -6.96 5.63
CA ALA A 450 -20.27 -7.17 4.56
C ALA A 450 -20.00 -8.46 3.76
N LEU A 451 -18.75 -8.94 3.70
CA LEU A 451 -18.42 -10.26 3.18
C LEU A 451 -18.76 -11.37 4.18
N LEU A 452 -18.44 -11.18 5.46
CA LEU A 452 -18.42 -12.25 6.45
C LEU A 452 -19.77 -12.50 7.12
N ASP A 453 -20.54 -11.45 7.43
CA ASP A 453 -21.79 -11.58 8.19
C ASP A 453 -22.92 -12.26 7.43
N PRO A 454 -23.13 -12.00 6.12
CA PRO A 454 -24.24 -12.62 5.40
C PRO A 454 -24.09 -14.13 5.21
N LEU A 455 -22.89 -14.68 5.43
CA LEU A 455 -22.65 -16.10 5.26
C LEU A 455 -23.48 -16.95 6.24
N PRO A 456 -24.01 -18.09 5.81
CA PRO A 456 -24.71 -19.02 6.69
C PRO A 456 -23.75 -19.60 7.76
N PRO A 457 -24.29 -20.18 8.85
CA PRO A 457 -23.46 -20.80 9.87
C PRO A 457 -22.59 -21.94 9.32
N ASN A 458 -21.32 -22.01 9.72
CA ASN A 458 -20.35 -23.03 9.28
C ASN A 458 -20.04 -22.98 7.77
N ALA A 459 -20.15 -21.80 7.14
CA ALA A 459 -19.75 -21.61 5.76
C ALA A 459 -18.23 -21.81 5.57
N VAL A 460 -17.84 -22.25 4.38
CA VAL A 460 -16.44 -22.25 3.93
C VAL A 460 -16.29 -21.15 2.88
N LEU A 461 -15.47 -20.15 3.17
CA LEU A 461 -15.17 -19.03 2.27
C LEU A 461 -13.76 -19.16 1.71
N PHE A 462 -13.66 -19.29 0.40
CA PHE A 462 -12.42 -19.13 -0.34
C PHE A 462 -12.22 -17.68 -0.74
N VAL A 463 -11.01 -17.16 -0.62
CA VAL A 463 -10.63 -15.82 -1.10
C VAL A 463 -9.36 -15.90 -1.94
N ASN A 464 -9.26 -15.05 -2.95
CA ASN A 464 -8.08 -14.96 -3.81
C ASN A 464 -7.41 -13.57 -3.83
N PHE A 465 -8.05 -12.54 -3.27
CA PHE A 465 -7.52 -11.18 -3.22
C PHE A 465 -6.96 -10.82 -1.85
N ASP A 466 -5.86 -10.07 -1.84
CA ASP A 466 -5.13 -9.70 -0.63
C ASP A 466 -6.02 -8.96 0.37
N LEU A 467 -6.73 -7.90 -0.06
CA LEU A 467 -7.57 -7.11 0.84
C LEU A 467 -8.65 -7.97 1.54
N GLN A 468 -9.27 -8.91 0.82
CA GLN A 468 -10.26 -9.82 1.39
C GLN A 468 -9.60 -10.73 2.43
N TRP A 469 -8.47 -11.34 2.08
CA TRP A 469 -7.73 -12.22 2.99
C TRP A 469 -7.30 -11.50 4.26
N THR A 470 -6.62 -10.37 4.14
CA THR A 470 -6.03 -9.68 5.30
C THR A 470 -7.10 -9.10 6.23
N SER A 471 -8.16 -8.50 5.66
CA SER A 471 -9.22 -7.86 6.45
C SER A 471 -10.13 -8.87 7.17
N LEU A 472 -10.49 -9.99 6.52
CA LEU A 472 -11.29 -11.05 7.13
C LEU A 472 -10.55 -11.73 8.27
N ARG A 473 -9.23 -11.94 8.10
CA ARG A 473 -8.39 -12.52 9.15
C ARG A 473 -8.37 -11.66 10.40
N TYR A 474 -8.24 -10.35 10.26
CA TYR A 474 -8.31 -9.45 11.40
C TYR A 474 -9.65 -9.60 12.16
N LEU A 475 -10.79 -9.57 11.45
CA LEU A 475 -12.09 -9.72 12.08
C LEU A 475 -12.23 -11.04 12.86
N GLN A 476 -11.76 -12.15 12.30
CA GLN A 476 -11.83 -13.44 12.98
C GLN A 476 -10.85 -13.57 14.14
N ARG A 477 -9.61 -13.09 13.97
CA ARG A 477 -8.50 -13.36 14.89
C ARG A 477 -8.38 -12.35 16.02
N CYS A 478 -8.68 -11.09 15.75
CA CYS A 478 -8.61 -10.02 16.74
C CYS A 478 -9.97 -9.68 17.34
N GLU A 479 -11.04 -9.67 16.52
CA GLU A 479 -12.39 -9.30 16.97
C GLU A 479 -13.31 -10.50 17.24
N LEU A 480 -12.83 -11.73 17.04
CA LEU A 480 -13.57 -12.98 17.24
C LEU A 480 -14.93 -13.00 16.51
N ARG A 481 -15.02 -12.33 15.37
CA ARG A 481 -16.24 -12.24 14.57
C ARG A 481 -16.38 -13.46 13.67
N ARG A 482 -17.54 -14.11 13.69
CA ARG A 482 -17.85 -15.31 12.87
C ARG A 482 -16.74 -16.38 12.93
N PRO A 483 -16.35 -16.86 14.13
CA PRO A 483 -15.36 -17.93 14.27
C PRO A 483 -15.86 -19.27 13.71
N ASP A 484 -17.16 -19.38 13.44
CA ASP A 484 -17.79 -20.54 12.80
C ASP A 484 -17.49 -20.65 11.30
N VAL A 485 -17.12 -19.54 10.64
CA VAL A 485 -16.81 -19.55 9.20
C VAL A 485 -15.37 -19.98 8.98
N THR A 486 -15.16 -20.96 8.10
CA THR A 486 -13.81 -21.35 7.68
C THR A 486 -13.37 -20.45 6.53
N ILE A 487 -12.23 -19.77 6.67
CA ILE A 487 -11.67 -18.91 5.62
C ILE A 487 -10.36 -19.50 5.09
N LEU A 488 -10.24 -19.61 3.77
CA LEU A 488 -9.13 -20.21 3.05
C LEU A 488 -8.63 -19.30 1.94
N ASN A 489 -7.32 -19.08 1.88
CA ASN A 489 -6.70 -18.34 0.79
C ASN A 489 -6.29 -19.29 -0.35
N LEU A 490 -6.85 -19.08 -1.54
CA LEU A 490 -6.62 -19.94 -2.69
C LEU A 490 -5.15 -19.97 -3.13
N SER A 491 -4.45 -18.83 -3.07
CA SER A 491 -3.02 -18.75 -3.40
C SER A 491 -2.19 -19.56 -2.41
N MET A 492 -2.48 -19.47 -1.11
CA MET A 492 -1.76 -20.22 -0.07
C MET A 492 -1.96 -21.72 -0.21
N MET A 493 -3.16 -22.16 -0.59
CA MET A 493 -3.47 -23.57 -0.84
C MET A 493 -2.60 -24.18 -1.94
N THR A 494 -1.98 -23.39 -2.82
CA THR A 494 -1.09 -23.90 -3.89
C THR A 494 0.31 -24.29 -3.40
N TYR A 495 0.73 -23.83 -2.22
CA TYR A 495 2.03 -24.16 -1.65
C TYR A 495 2.03 -25.53 -0.97
N LYS A 496 3.12 -26.28 -1.13
CA LYS A 496 3.28 -27.61 -0.50
C LYS A 496 3.18 -27.57 1.03
N TRP A 497 3.66 -26.50 1.66
CA TRP A 497 3.62 -26.36 3.11
C TRP A 497 2.19 -26.22 3.65
N PHE A 498 1.20 -25.88 2.80
CA PHE A 498 -0.21 -25.77 3.22
C PHE A 498 -0.76 -27.09 3.78
N ALA A 499 -0.22 -28.23 3.34
CA ALA A 499 -0.57 -29.55 3.89
C ALA A 499 -0.40 -29.64 5.42
N THR A 500 0.58 -28.90 5.98
CA THR A 500 0.80 -28.84 7.43
C THR A 500 -0.33 -28.13 8.18
N LYS A 501 -1.17 -27.37 7.47
CA LYS A 501 -2.30 -26.61 8.03
C LYS A 501 -3.62 -27.36 7.98
N HIS A 502 -3.74 -28.45 7.22
CA HIS A 502 -5.00 -29.20 7.05
C HIS A 502 -5.62 -29.60 8.39
N GLY A 503 -4.81 -30.02 9.37
CA GLY A 503 -5.28 -30.42 10.69
C GLY A 503 -5.99 -29.30 11.48
N HIS A 504 -5.86 -28.04 11.06
CA HIS A 504 -6.54 -26.90 11.68
C HIS A 504 -7.94 -26.62 11.11
N TYR A 505 -8.36 -27.38 10.10
CA TYR A 505 -9.65 -27.27 9.45
C TYR A 505 -10.41 -28.60 9.61
N SER A 506 -10.80 -28.92 10.86
CA SER A 506 -11.35 -30.23 11.23
C SER A 506 -12.60 -30.65 10.46
N ASP A 507 -13.37 -29.67 9.97
CA ASP A 507 -14.61 -29.92 9.23
C ASP A 507 -14.39 -30.06 7.72
N LEU A 508 -13.15 -29.88 7.23
CA LEU A 508 -12.83 -29.92 5.79
C LEU A 508 -11.85 -31.04 5.46
N TYR A 509 -12.22 -31.88 4.50
CA TYR A 509 -11.39 -32.97 4.01
C TYR A 509 -10.61 -32.54 2.76
N PHE A 510 -9.28 -32.56 2.84
CA PHE A 510 -8.40 -32.23 1.73
C PHE A 510 -8.01 -33.49 0.95
N PRO A 511 -8.27 -33.58 -0.38
CA PRO A 511 -7.99 -34.79 -1.17
C PRO A 511 -6.51 -35.02 -1.51
N GLY A 512 -5.64 -34.10 -1.14
CA GLY A 512 -4.19 -34.11 -1.41
C GLY A 512 -3.49 -33.03 -0.58
N SER A 513 -2.21 -32.78 -0.83
CA SER A 513 -1.33 -31.86 -0.09
C SER A 513 -1.54 -30.38 -0.47
N ARG A 514 -1.94 -30.09 -1.71
CA ARG A 514 -2.07 -28.71 -2.22
C ARG A 514 -3.06 -28.60 -3.39
N LEU A 515 -3.63 -27.41 -3.55
CA LEU A 515 -4.43 -27.02 -4.70
C LEU A 515 -3.54 -26.91 -5.94
N VAL A 516 -3.99 -27.51 -7.03
CA VAL A 516 -3.33 -27.45 -8.34
C VAL A 516 -4.35 -26.86 -9.32
N PRO A 517 -4.19 -25.59 -9.70
CA PRO A 517 -5.08 -24.90 -10.62
C PRO A 517 -5.36 -25.58 -11.96
N PHE A 518 -4.36 -26.27 -12.53
CA PHE A 518 -4.41 -26.84 -13.89
C PHE A 518 -4.23 -28.36 -13.85
N GLY A 519 -5.22 -29.06 -13.29
CA GLY A 519 -5.26 -30.53 -13.22
C GLY A 519 -4.84 -31.08 -11.86
N SER A 520 -4.48 -32.37 -11.82
CA SER A 520 -3.99 -33.02 -10.60
C SER A 520 -2.58 -33.59 -10.82
N VAL A 521 -1.65 -33.26 -9.92
CA VAL A 521 -0.39 -34.02 -9.76
C VAL A 521 -0.58 -35.05 -8.66
N SER A 522 0.30 -36.06 -8.58
CA SER A 522 0.13 -37.21 -7.68
C SER A 522 -0.16 -36.85 -6.21
N ASP A 523 0.35 -35.71 -5.72
CA ASP A 523 0.11 -35.21 -4.38
C ASP A 523 -0.89 -34.05 -4.30
N GLY A 524 -1.39 -33.52 -5.41
CA GLY A 524 -2.27 -32.35 -5.44
C GLY A 524 -3.74 -32.65 -5.75
N PHE A 525 -4.60 -31.63 -5.66
CA PHE A 525 -6.02 -31.73 -5.98
C PHE A 525 -6.54 -30.51 -6.75
N SER A 526 -7.57 -30.72 -7.59
CA SER A 526 -8.30 -29.63 -8.24
C SER A 526 -9.42 -29.09 -7.34
N MET A 527 -9.93 -27.90 -7.67
CA MET A 527 -11.06 -27.31 -6.93
C MET A 527 -12.29 -28.20 -7.01
N ALA A 528 -12.60 -28.74 -8.20
CA ALA A 528 -13.71 -29.69 -8.38
C ALA A 528 -13.59 -30.91 -7.46
N ARG A 529 -12.39 -31.49 -7.31
CA ARG A 529 -12.17 -32.64 -6.43
C ARG A 529 -12.33 -32.30 -4.94
N LEU A 530 -11.92 -31.11 -4.52
CA LEU A 530 -12.14 -30.62 -3.15
C LEU A 530 -13.64 -30.47 -2.85
N LEU A 531 -14.38 -29.86 -3.78
CA LEU A 531 -15.82 -29.69 -3.68
C LEU A 531 -16.55 -31.04 -3.70
N ASP A 532 -16.19 -31.97 -4.61
CA ASP A 532 -16.78 -33.31 -4.68
C ASP A 532 -16.63 -34.07 -3.35
N THR A 533 -15.45 -33.96 -2.73
CA THR A 533 -15.13 -34.62 -1.45
C THR A 533 -16.00 -34.09 -0.31
N ASN A 534 -16.25 -32.78 -0.26
CA ASN A 534 -16.91 -32.16 0.89
C ASN A 534 -18.41 -31.88 0.70
N ILE A 535 -18.86 -31.61 -0.53
CA ILE A 535 -20.29 -31.46 -0.86
C ILE A 535 -20.93 -32.85 -1.03
N GLY A 536 -20.20 -33.81 -1.63
CA GLY A 536 -20.73 -35.13 -2.00
C GLY A 536 -20.65 -36.20 -0.90
N GLN A 537 -19.58 -36.27 -0.11
CA GLN A 537 -19.42 -37.34 0.91
C GLN A 537 -19.95 -36.97 2.30
N ALA A 538 -19.94 -35.69 2.70
CA ALA A 538 -20.44 -35.26 4.02
C ALA A 538 -21.95 -35.49 4.22
N ALA A 539 -22.72 -35.66 3.14
CA ALA A 539 -24.14 -35.99 3.21
C ALA A 539 -24.45 -37.40 3.75
N LYS A 540 -23.45 -38.30 3.86
CA LYS A 540 -23.67 -39.72 4.23
C LYS A 540 -23.51 -40.02 5.72
N ALA A 541 -23.00 -39.10 6.54
CA ALA A 541 -22.78 -39.34 7.96
C ALA A 541 -23.07 -38.08 8.79
N SER A 542 -24.36 -37.83 9.11
CA SER A 542 -24.87 -36.92 10.17
C SER A 542 -24.27 -35.51 10.34
N GLN A 543 -23.36 -35.05 9.48
CA GLN A 543 -22.71 -33.76 9.52
C GLN A 543 -23.51 -32.72 8.72
N LYS A 544 -23.51 -31.49 9.24
CA LYS A 544 -24.09 -30.32 8.57
C LYS A 544 -23.54 -30.21 7.16
N ARG A 545 -24.41 -30.00 6.18
CA ARG A 545 -24.02 -29.75 4.79
C ARG A 545 -23.27 -28.42 4.71
N LEU A 546 -21.96 -28.48 4.48
CA LEU A 546 -21.13 -27.29 4.27
C LEU A 546 -21.56 -26.57 2.99
N ARG A 547 -21.60 -25.24 3.06
CA ARG A 547 -21.83 -24.35 1.92
C ARG A 547 -20.52 -23.62 1.63
N PHE A 548 -20.15 -23.61 0.36
CA PHE A 548 -18.87 -23.08 -0.10
C PHE A 548 -19.11 -21.78 -0.83
N PHE A 549 -18.27 -20.79 -0.56
CA PHE A 549 -18.36 -19.45 -1.12
C PHE A 549 -17.01 -18.98 -1.66
N LEU A 550 -17.05 -18.06 -2.61
CA LEU A 550 -15.91 -17.45 -3.25
C LEU A 550 -15.98 -15.93 -3.10
N GLY A 551 -14.96 -15.37 -2.45
CA GLY A 551 -14.58 -13.97 -2.57
C GLY A 551 -13.63 -13.81 -3.75
N GLY A 552 -13.94 -12.84 -4.61
CA GLY A 552 -13.16 -12.54 -5.80
C GLY A 552 -13.46 -13.46 -6.99
N LYS A 553 -12.43 -14.04 -7.63
CA LYS A 553 -12.56 -14.80 -8.89
C LYS A 553 -11.75 -16.10 -8.89
N LEU A 554 -12.29 -17.15 -9.53
CA LEU A 554 -11.53 -18.37 -9.78
C LEU A 554 -10.69 -18.15 -11.06
N CYS A 555 -9.38 -17.94 -10.92
CA CYS A 555 -8.51 -17.58 -12.05
C CYS A 555 -8.03 -18.78 -12.88
N PHE A 556 -8.62 -19.97 -12.68
CA PHE A 556 -8.19 -21.21 -13.32
C PHE A 556 -9.35 -21.75 -14.15
N ASN A 557 -9.14 -21.91 -15.46
CA ASN A 557 -10.14 -22.48 -16.35
C ASN A 557 -10.13 -24.01 -16.24
N ASP A 558 -10.67 -24.51 -15.13
CA ASP A 558 -10.80 -25.93 -14.87
C ASP A 558 -12.05 -26.46 -15.60
N GLN A 559 -11.86 -27.20 -16.69
CA GLN A 559 -12.98 -27.81 -17.43
C GLN A 559 -13.80 -28.73 -16.52
N ASP A 560 -13.14 -29.47 -15.61
CA ASP A 560 -13.82 -30.35 -14.65
C ASP A 560 -14.73 -29.57 -13.69
N PHE A 561 -14.36 -28.31 -13.38
CA PHE A 561 -15.18 -27.42 -12.57
C PHE A 561 -16.45 -27.01 -13.34
N ASN A 562 -16.29 -26.50 -14.57
CA ASN A 562 -17.40 -25.99 -15.38
C ASN A 562 -18.42 -27.07 -15.76
N GLU A 563 -18.02 -28.35 -15.79
CA GLU A 563 -18.93 -29.48 -16.05
C GLU A 563 -19.79 -29.88 -14.84
N LYS A 564 -19.37 -29.54 -13.62
CA LYS A 564 -20.00 -30.05 -12.37
C LYS A 564 -20.55 -28.96 -11.48
N TYR A 565 -20.02 -27.75 -11.56
CA TYR A 565 -20.29 -26.66 -10.65
C TYR A 565 -20.50 -25.34 -11.40
N THR A 566 -21.26 -24.45 -10.78
CA THR A 566 -21.41 -23.06 -11.19
C THR A 566 -21.28 -22.14 -9.98
N LEU A 567 -21.07 -20.86 -10.24
CA LEU A 567 -21.04 -19.80 -9.24
C LEU A 567 -22.36 -19.04 -9.30
N VAL A 568 -23.07 -19.00 -8.17
CA VAL A 568 -24.33 -18.27 -8.03
C VAL A 568 -24.11 -17.05 -7.15
N PRO A 569 -24.49 -15.83 -7.58
CA PRO A 569 -24.28 -14.63 -6.78
C PRO A 569 -24.95 -14.73 -5.41
N TYR A 570 -24.19 -14.34 -4.38
CA TYR A 570 -24.59 -14.30 -2.98
C TYR A 570 -24.08 -13.02 -2.31
N GLY A 571 -24.74 -11.90 -2.60
CA GLY A 571 -24.29 -10.58 -2.16
C GLY A 571 -22.95 -10.17 -2.77
N LEU A 572 -21.94 -9.90 -1.93
CA LEU A 572 -20.57 -9.59 -2.37
C LEU A 572 -19.71 -10.84 -2.64
N LEU A 573 -20.28 -12.02 -2.48
CA LEU A 573 -19.64 -13.32 -2.70
C LEU A 573 -20.37 -14.11 -3.78
N ASP A 574 -19.78 -15.21 -4.24
CA ASP A 574 -20.47 -16.20 -5.06
C ASP A 574 -20.54 -17.54 -4.32
N GLU A 575 -21.69 -18.21 -4.34
CA GLU A 575 -21.86 -19.56 -3.80
C GLU A 575 -21.52 -20.61 -4.85
N PHE A 576 -20.73 -21.61 -4.46
CA PHE A 576 -20.49 -22.80 -5.28
C PHE A 576 -21.74 -23.69 -5.26
N GLN A 577 -22.36 -23.87 -6.42
CA GLN A 577 -23.52 -24.74 -6.60
C GLN A 577 -23.19 -25.90 -7.53
N SER A 578 -23.49 -27.13 -7.10
CA SER A 578 -23.40 -28.29 -7.98
C SER A 578 -24.53 -28.28 -9.00
N LEU A 579 -24.20 -28.53 -10.27
CA LEU A 579 -25.16 -28.66 -11.37
C LEU A 579 -26.08 -29.89 -11.21
N THR A 580 -25.73 -30.84 -10.34
CA THR A 580 -26.56 -32.02 -10.04
C THR A 580 -27.70 -31.71 -9.07
N ILE A 581 -27.63 -30.57 -8.36
CA ILE A 581 -28.61 -30.17 -7.35
C ILE A 581 -29.47 -29.06 -7.97
N PRO A 582 -30.81 -29.22 -8.00
CA PRO A 582 -31.69 -28.21 -8.54
C PRO A 582 -31.47 -26.85 -7.87
N SER A 583 -31.28 -25.80 -8.66
CA SER A 583 -31.24 -24.44 -8.15
C SER A 583 -32.58 -24.10 -7.48
N PRO A 584 -32.58 -23.28 -6.41
CA PRO A 584 -33.82 -22.75 -5.84
C PRO A 584 -34.66 -22.05 -6.92
N SER A 585 -35.98 -22.00 -6.76
CA SER A 585 -36.83 -21.20 -7.64
C SER A 585 -36.41 -19.73 -7.61
N LEU A 586 -36.64 -18.99 -8.71
CA LEU A 586 -36.24 -17.58 -8.83
C LEU A 586 -36.76 -16.77 -7.65
N LYS A 587 -38.03 -16.98 -7.27
CA LYS A 587 -38.65 -16.33 -6.11
C LYS A 587 -37.92 -16.59 -4.80
N ASN A 588 -37.54 -17.84 -4.53
CA ASN A 588 -36.86 -18.22 -3.29
C ASN A 588 -35.42 -17.68 -3.24
N TRP A 589 -34.69 -17.82 -4.36
CA TRP A 589 -33.35 -17.25 -4.48
C TRP A 589 -33.39 -15.73 -4.29
N TYR A 590 -34.27 -15.04 -5.01
CA TYR A 590 -34.40 -13.59 -4.96
C TYR A 590 -34.75 -13.11 -3.55
N SER A 591 -35.72 -13.74 -2.87
CA SER A 591 -36.08 -13.39 -1.49
C SER A 591 -34.91 -13.58 -0.52
N SER A 592 -34.12 -14.65 -0.67
CA SER A 592 -32.90 -14.84 0.11
C SER A 592 -31.86 -13.77 -0.18
N GLN A 593 -31.70 -13.37 -1.45
CA GLN A 593 -30.73 -12.33 -1.82
C GLN A 593 -31.12 -10.95 -1.27
N GLN A 594 -32.41 -10.62 -1.20
CA GLN A 594 -32.83 -9.34 -0.60
C GLN A 594 -32.45 -9.24 0.88
N GLN A 595 -32.49 -10.34 1.62
CA GLN A 595 -32.02 -10.38 3.01
C GLN A 595 -30.51 -10.16 3.10
N VAL A 596 -29.75 -10.83 2.23
CA VAL A 596 -28.28 -10.68 2.13
C VAL A 596 -27.91 -9.23 1.76
N LYS A 597 -28.56 -8.63 0.76
CA LYS A 597 -28.32 -7.24 0.35
C LYS A 597 -28.68 -6.25 1.44
N THR A 598 -29.74 -6.51 2.22
CA THR A 598 -30.09 -5.68 3.38
C THR A 598 -28.96 -5.69 4.42
N MET A 599 -28.45 -6.87 4.76
CA MET A 599 -27.33 -6.99 5.69
C MET A 599 -26.05 -6.32 5.18
N ILE A 600 -25.76 -6.43 3.87
CA ILE A 600 -24.62 -5.72 3.25
C ILE A 600 -24.77 -4.21 3.39
N ARG A 601 -25.94 -3.64 3.10
CA ARG A 601 -26.19 -2.19 3.27
C ARG A 601 -26.07 -1.72 4.72
N GLU A 602 -26.41 -2.59 5.68
CA GLU A 602 -26.24 -2.29 7.11
C GLU A 602 -24.78 -2.32 7.56
N ARG A 603 -23.92 -3.13 6.93
CA ARG A 603 -22.49 -3.25 7.26
C ARG A 603 -21.61 -2.29 6.49
N LEU A 604 -21.87 -2.14 5.19
CA LEU A 604 -21.18 -1.23 4.28
C LEU A 604 -22.16 -0.12 3.88
N THR A 605 -22.41 0.80 4.81
CA THR A 605 -23.38 1.89 4.65
C THR A 605 -22.95 2.91 3.61
N THR A 606 -21.64 3.13 3.49
CA THR A 606 -21.02 4.06 2.53
C THR A 606 -19.86 3.38 1.83
N LEU A 607 -19.75 3.63 0.53
CA LEU A 607 -18.56 3.29 -0.24
C LEU A 607 -17.49 4.37 -0.04
N PRO A 608 -16.20 4.03 -0.22
CA PRO A 608 -15.12 5.00 -0.22
C PRO A 608 -15.36 6.11 -1.27
N PRO A 609 -15.22 7.40 -0.89
CA PRO A 609 -15.37 8.51 -1.82
C PRO A 609 -14.22 8.56 -2.84
N GLU A 610 -14.57 8.66 -4.13
CA GLU A 610 -13.61 8.69 -5.24
C GLU A 610 -12.73 9.95 -5.24
N GLU A 611 -13.17 11.03 -4.59
CA GLU A 611 -12.40 12.26 -4.48
C GLU A 611 -11.16 12.12 -3.59
N ILE A 612 -11.19 11.16 -2.65
CA ILE A 612 -10.12 10.89 -1.69
C ILE A 612 -9.34 9.63 -2.08
N TYR A 613 -10.04 8.58 -2.52
CA TYR A 613 -9.47 7.27 -2.79
C TYR A 613 -9.44 6.98 -4.30
N ASN A 614 -8.24 6.96 -4.87
CA ASN A 614 -7.99 6.67 -6.27
C ASN A 614 -7.52 5.23 -6.48
N ASP A 615 -7.22 4.86 -7.72
CA ASP A 615 -6.75 3.54 -8.13
C ASP A 615 -5.39 3.12 -7.52
N GLU A 616 -4.67 4.02 -6.84
CA GLU A 616 -3.47 3.70 -6.04
C GLU A 616 -3.79 3.19 -4.62
N THR A 617 -5.04 3.28 -4.18
CA THR A 617 -5.47 2.98 -2.80
C THR A 617 -6.22 1.66 -2.68
N TRP A 618 -6.20 1.07 -1.49
CA TRP A 618 -6.91 -0.18 -1.21
C TRP A 618 -8.42 0.04 -1.11
N GLU A 619 -8.84 1.18 -0.60
CA GLU A 619 -10.24 1.57 -0.45
C GLU A 619 -10.93 1.63 -1.82
N TRP A 620 -10.27 2.13 -2.85
CA TRP A 620 -10.81 2.11 -4.21
C TRP A 620 -11.17 0.71 -4.70
N THR A 621 -10.43 -0.32 -4.27
CA THR A 621 -10.73 -1.71 -4.66
C THR A 621 -12.06 -2.21 -4.07
N ILE A 622 -12.53 -1.64 -2.96
CA ILE A 622 -13.82 -1.97 -2.33
C ILE A 622 -14.96 -1.49 -3.22
N ALA A 623 -14.91 -0.22 -3.65
CA ALA A 623 -15.92 0.35 -4.55
C ALA A 623 -15.97 -0.44 -5.86
N ARG A 624 -14.80 -0.79 -6.41
CA ARG A 624 -14.70 -1.62 -7.62
C ARG A 624 -15.31 -3.01 -7.43
N ASP A 625 -14.96 -3.73 -6.36
CA ASP A 625 -15.49 -5.07 -6.10
C ASP A 625 -17.01 -5.03 -5.86
N HIS A 626 -17.50 -4.04 -5.13
CA HIS A 626 -18.93 -3.82 -4.92
C HIS A 626 -19.68 -3.62 -6.25
N GLY A 627 -19.21 -2.71 -7.12
CA GLY A 627 -19.82 -2.47 -8.43
C GLY A 627 -19.83 -3.73 -9.31
N MET A 628 -18.69 -4.44 -9.38
CA MET A 628 -18.60 -5.71 -10.13
C MET A 628 -19.57 -6.78 -9.62
N LYS A 629 -19.76 -6.90 -8.30
CA LYS A 629 -20.68 -7.88 -7.70
C LYS A 629 -22.14 -7.49 -7.92
N GLU A 630 -22.48 -6.21 -7.88
CA GLU A 630 -23.83 -5.73 -8.25
C GLU A 630 -24.15 -6.04 -9.73
N LEU A 631 -23.20 -5.86 -10.64
CA LEU A 631 -23.37 -6.22 -12.06
C LEU A 631 -23.50 -7.73 -12.29
N THR A 632 -22.74 -8.53 -11.54
CA THR A 632 -22.80 -9.99 -11.59
C THR A 632 -24.16 -10.49 -11.09
N TRP A 633 -24.64 -9.94 -9.98
CA TRP A 633 -25.98 -10.21 -9.44
C TRP A 633 -27.08 -9.80 -10.43
N ALA A 634 -26.98 -8.61 -11.03
CA ALA A 634 -27.92 -8.09 -12.00
C ALA A 634 -28.01 -8.99 -13.25
N THR A 635 -26.86 -9.42 -13.76
CA THR A 635 -26.78 -10.34 -14.91
C THR A 635 -27.45 -11.67 -14.60
N TYR A 636 -27.16 -12.26 -13.44
CA TYR A 636 -27.77 -13.51 -13.02
C TYR A 636 -29.30 -13.39 -12.82
N LEU A 637 -29.77 -12.29 -12.21
CA LEU A 637 -31.20 -12.02 -12.06
C LEU A 637 -31.88 -11.89 -13.44
N LEU A 638 -31.27 -11.18 -14.39
CA LEU A 638 -31.78 -11.05 -15.75
C LEU A 638 -31.93 -12.41 -16.43
N GLU A 639 -30.87 -13.21 -16.45
CA GLU A 639 -30.86 -14.53 -17.10
C GLU A 639 -31.93 -15.45 -16.51
N ARG A 640 -32.03 -15.50 -15.19
CA ARG A 640 -33.02 -16.30 -14.47
C ARG A 640 -34.44 -15.83 -14.73
N THR A 641 -34.66 -14.51 -14.78
CA THR A 641 -35.98 -13.94 -15.06
C THR A 641 -36.41 -14.27 -16.48
N ILE A 642 -35.53 -14.15 -17.47
CA ILE A 642 -35.82 -14.54 -18.86
C ILE A 642 -36.17 -16.03 -18.96
N ALA A 643 -35.46 -16.88 -18.21
CA ALA A 643 -35.65 -18.33 -18.28
C ALA A 643 -36.90 -18.83 -17.53
N GLU A 644 -37.24 -18.23 -16.38
CA GLU A 644 -38.28 -18.76 -15.48
C GLU A 644 -39.56 -17.91 -15.42
N ASP A 645 -39.46 -16.59 -15.61
CA ASP A 645 -40.58 -15.66 -15.45
C ASP A 645 -40.41 -14.41 -16.37
N PRO A 646 -40.38 -14.58 -17.70
CA PRO A 646 -40.01 -13.51 -18.64
C PRO A 646 -41.01 -12.34 -18.69
N GLU A 647 -42.20 -12.52 -18.14
CA GLU A 647 -43.23 -11.47 -18.03
C GLU A 647 -43.07 -10.64 -16.75
N ASN A 648 -42.15 -10.99 -15.86
CA ASN A 648 -41.97 -10.31 -14.58
C ASN A 648 -41.16 -9.03 -14.74
N LEU A 649 -41.89 -7.98 -15.08
CA LEU A 649 -41.27 -6.70 -15.34
C LEU A 649 -40.65 -6.04 -14.11
N ILE A 650 -41.05 -6.42 -12.88
CA ILE A 650 -40.41 -5.93 -11.64
C ILE A 650 -38.97 -6.42 -11.58
N LEU A 651 -38.76 -7.74 -11.75
CA LEU A 651 -37.44 -8.34 -11.71
C LEU A 651 -36.56 -7.92 -12.89
N LEU A 652 -37.15 -7.76 -14.09
CA LEU A 652 -36.43 -7.23 -15.24
C LEU A 652 -35.94 -5.79 -14.99
N THR A 653 -36.80 -4.93 -14.43
CA THR A 653 -36.42 -3.54 -14.11
C THR A 653 -35.35 -3.49 -13.03
N GLU A 654 -35.45 -4.34 -12.02
CA GLU A 654 -34.45 -4.42 -10.95
C GLU A 654 -33.09 -4.92 -11.45
N ALA A 655 -33.07 -5.92 -12.34
CA ALA A 655 -31.84 -6.36 -12.99
C ALA A 655 -31.25 -5.27 -13.92
N THR A 656 -32.11 -4.46 -14.54
CA THR A 656 -31.68 -3.39 -15.44
C THR A 656 -30.97 -2.25 -14.68
N LYS A 657 -31.36 -1.99 -13.42
CA LYS A 657 -30.90 -0.81 -12.67
C LYS A 657 -29.38 -0.73 -12.49
N PRO A 658 -28.67 -1.76 -11.98
CA PRO A 658 -27.22 -1.67 -11.79
C PRO A 658 -26.46 -1.53 -13.10
N MET A 659 -26.93 -2.23 -14.16
CA MET A 659 -26.34 -2.15 -15.50
C MET A 659 -26.45 -0.73 -16.09
N GLU A 660 -27.61 -0.09 -15.89
CA GLU A 660 -27.87 1.28 -16.34
C GLU A 660 -27.06 2.31 -15.54
N LEU A 661 -26.97 2.16 -14.21
CA LEU A 661 -26.13 3.01 -13.36
C LEU A 661 -24.66 2.93 -13.79
N SER A 662 -24.17 1.72 -14.00
CA SER A 662 -22.79 1.48 -14.46
C SER A 662 -22.53 2.13 -15.83
N TYR A 663 -23.47 2.02 -16.78
CA TYR A 663 -23.35 2.66 -18.08
C TYR A 663 -23.39 4.21 -18.01
N GLN A 664 -24.16 4.78 -17.09
CA GLN A 664 -24.36 6.23 -17.01
C GLN A 664 -23.32 6.96 -16.16
N LEU A 665 -22.86 6.32 -15.09
CA LEU A 665 -22.14 6.98 -14.01
C LEU A 665 -20.75 6.40 -13.77
N GLU A 666 -20.54 5.11 -14.04
CA GLU A 666 -19.26 4.46 -13.74
C GLU A 666 -18.27 4.59 -14.92
N PRO A 667 -16.98 4.81 -14.64
CA PRO A 667 -15.93 4.74 -15.65
C PRO A 667 -15.89 3.36 -16.34
N LEU A 668 -15.45 3.33 -17.61
CA LEU A 668 -15.42 2.12 -18.44
C LEU A 668 -14.56 0.99 -17.85
N GLU A 669 -13.63 1.32 -16.96
CA GLU A 669 -12.74 0.38 -16.28
C GLU A 669 -13.44 -0.50 -15.25
N PHE A 670 -14.61 -0.07 -14.74
CA PHE A 670 -15.37 -0.79 -13.71
C PHE A 670 -16.19 -1.96 -14.24
N TRP A 671 -16.40 -2.00 -15.55
CA TRP A 671 -17.33 -2.94 -16.14
C TRP A 671 -16.94 -3.35 -17.56
N ASN A 672 -17.28 -4.58 -17.94
CA ASN A 672 -17.01 -5.05 -19.30
C ASN A 672 -18.03 -4.45 -20.26
N ALA A 673 -17.58 -3.51 -21.10
CA ALA A 673 -18.40 -2.80 -22.08
C ALA A 673 -19.24 -3.74 -22.97
N ALA A 674 -18.62 -4.81 -23.46
CA ALA A 674 -19.27 -5.76 -24.36
C ALA A 674 -20.35 -6.60 -23.63
N SER A 675 -20.10 -7.02 -22.39
CA SER A 675 -21.05 -7.83 -21.63
C SER A 675 -22.22 -6.99 -21.11
N ASN A 676 -21.91 -5.88 -20.42
CA ASN A 676 -22.92 -5.07 -19.75
C ASN A 676 -23.87 -4.39 -20.75
N LEU A 677 -23.37 -3.79 -21.85
CA LEU A 677 -24.26 -3.15 -22.83
C LEU A 677 -25.16 -4.17 -23.55
N LYS A 678 -24.63 -5.36 -23.84
CA LYS A 678 -25.43 -6.45 -24.40
C LYS A 678 -26.57 -6.83 -23.45
N ASN A 679 -26.24 -7.10 -22.19
CA ASN A 679 -27.20 -7.51 -21.17
C ASN A 679 -28.20 -6.41 -20.86
N LEU A 680 -27.76 -5.16 -20.79
CA LEU A 680 -28.63 -4.00 -20.60
C LEU A 680 -29.64 -3.86 -21.73
N GLY A 681 -29.20 -3.96 -22.98
CA GLY A 681 -30.12 -3.93 -24.12
C GLY A 681 -31.03 -5.16 -24.18
N LEU A 682 -30.55 -6.35 -23.79
CA LEU A 682 -31.40 -7.54 -23.64
C LEU A 682 -32.48 -7.34 -22.57
N ALA A 683 -32.15 -6.71 -21.45
CA ALA A 683 -33.11 -6.40 -20.40
C ALA A 683 -34.22 -5.48 -20.91
N TYR A 684 -33.87 -4.39 -21.59
CA TYR A 684 -34.88 -3.53 -22.23
C TYR A 684 -35.68 -4.26 -23.30
N ALA A 685 -35.04 -5.12 -24.10
CA ALA A 685 -35.75 -5.90 -25.11
C ALA A 685 -36.82 -6.81 -24.50
N GLN A 686 -36.56 -7.38 -23.32
CA GLN A 686 -37.53 -8.21 -22.61
C GLN A 686 -38.64 -7.38 -21.97
N ILE A 687 -38.31 -6.21 -21.41
CA ILE A 687 -39.30 -5.24 -20.91
C ILE A 687 -40.27 -4.83 -22.04
N VAL A 688 -39.75 -4.57 -23.24
CA VAL A 688 -40.55 -4.20 -24.41
C VAL A 688 -41.44 -5.36 -24.88
N LYS A 689 -40.92 -6.59 -24.84
CA LYS A 689 -41.65 -7.80 -25.28
C LYS A 689 -42.76 -8.22 -24.35
N SER A 690 -42.67 -7.94 -23.05
CA SER A 690 -43.66 -8.38 -22.08
C SER A 690 -45.06 -7.87 -22.45
N SER A 691 -46.05 -8.72 -22.18
CA SER A 691 -47.48 -8.44 -22.27
C SER A 691 -47.99 -7.50 -21.18
N GLN A 692 -47.30 -7.40 -20.03
CA GLN A 692 -47.68 -6.49 -18.95
C GLN A 692 -47.44 -5.03 -19.35
N GLU A 693 -48.28 -4.10 -18.87
CA GLU A 693 -48.15 -2.67 -19.14
C GLU A 693 -47.82 -1.88 -17.88
N PHE A 694 -46.99 -0.85 -18.05
CA PHE A 694 -46.79 0.19 -17.06
C PHE A 694 -46.96 1.55 -17.71
N THR A 695 -47.77 2.41 -17.09
CA THR A 695 -47.91 3.81 -17.52
C THR A 695 -46.69 4.65 -17.11
N THR A 696 -46.06 4.31 -15.98
CA THR A 696 -44.80 4.90 -15.48
C THR A 696 -44.02 3.87 -14.66
N SER A 697 -42.69 3.92 -14.67
CA SER A 697 -41.89 3.08 -13.76
C SER A 697 -42.09 3.57 -12.33
N THR A 698 -42.20 2.65 -11.37
CA THR A 698 -42.19 3.00 -9.94
C THR A 698 -40.80 3.41 -9.46
N ASP A 699 -39.76 3.20 -10.26
CA ASP A 699 -38.40 3.64 -9.98
C ASP A 699 -38.16 5.05 -10.57
N PRO A 700 -37.96 6.08 -9.73
CA PRO A 700 -37.71 7.45 -10.18
C PRO A 700 -36.48 7.57 -11.09
N PHE A 701 -35.48 6.72 -10.89
CA PHE A 701 -34.26 6.70 -11.71
C PHE A 701 -34.60 6.36 -13.16
N PHE A 702 -35.43 5.34 -13.39
CA PHE A 702 -35.86 4.94 -14.74
C PHE A 702 -36.64 6.06 -15.43
N ASN A 703 -37.48 6.76 -14.68
CA ASN A 703 -38.25 7.88 -15.24
C ASN A 703 -37.37 9.07 -15.64
N GLY A 704 -36.17 9.22 -15.08
CA GLY A 704 -35.22 10.26 -15.49
C GLY A 704 -34.33 9.86 -16.67
N VAL A 705 -33.94 8.58 -16.74
CA VAL A 705 -32.90 8.10 -17.67
C VAL A 705 -33.48 7.44 -18.92
N VAL A 706 -34.52 6.62 -18.79
CA VAL A 706 -35.01 5.80 -19.91
C VAL A 706 -35.75 6.65 -20.93
N GLY A 707 -35.26 6.67 -22.16
CA GLY A 707 -35.91 7.38 -23.26
C GLY A 707 -36.14 8.86 -22.98
N ALA A 708 -35.20 9.53 -22.29
CA ALA A 708 -35.29 10.96 -21.96
C ALA A 708 -35.50 11.87 -23.20
N GLY A 709 -35.21 11.37 -24.41
CA GLY A 709 -35.47 12.04 -25.68
C GLY A 709 -36.85 11.73 -26.32
N VAL A 710 -37.74 11.01 -25.66
CA VAL A 710 -39.10 10.70 -26.14
C VAL A 710 -40.08 11.72 -25.55
N GLU A 711 -40.81 12.43 -26.41
CA GLU A 711 -41.71 13.54 -26.02
C GLU A 711 -42.87 13.09 -25.12
N ASP A 712 -43.41 11.88 -25.35
CA ASP A 712 -44.52 11.34 -24.56
C ASP A 712 -44.01 10.56 -23.34
N SER A 713 -43.96 11.26 -22.20
CA SER A 713 -43.52 10.69 -20.91
C SER A 713 -44.39 9.54 -20.38
N THR A 714 -45.61 9.35 -20.92
CA THR A 714 -46.60 8.36 -20.47
C THR A 714 -46.43 6.98 -21.12
N ARG A 715 -45.55 6.85 -22.13
CA ARG A 715 -45.34 5.60 -22.88
C ARG A 715 -44.02 4.93 -22.53
N PHE A 716 -43.98 4.25 -21.39
CA PHE A 716 -42.76 3.62 -20.89
C PHE A 716 -42.15 2.59 -21.86
N LYS A 717 -42.96 1.80 -22.58
CA LYS A 717 -42.45 0.84 -23.58
C LYS A 717 -41.80 1.52 -24.79
N ASP A 718 -42.32 2.67 -25.21
CA ASP A 718 -41.70 3.46 -26.29
C ASP A 718 -40.36 4.04 -25.82
N ARG A 719 -40.30 4.51 -24.57
CA ARG A 719 -39.07 4.97 -23.92
C ARG A 719 -38.03 3.86 -23.78
N ALA A 720 -38.45 2.68 -23.33
CA ALA A 720 -37.61 1.49 -23.21
C ALA A 720 -37.13 1.00 -24.59
N SER A 721 -37.97 1.07 -25.61
CA SER A 721 -37.59 0.75 -27.00
C SER A 721 -36.53 1.70 -27.53
N ALA A 722 -36.67 3.01 -27.28
CA ALA A 722 -35.67 4.00 -27.64
C ALA A 722 -34.34 3.74 -26.92
N ARG A 723 -34.39 3.46 -25.61
CA ARG A 723 -33.20 3.17 -24.81
C ARG A 723 -32.51 1.87 -25.22
N MET A 724 -33.27 0.81 -25.52
CA MET A 724 -32.77 -0.45 -26.06
C MET A 724 -31.94 -0.23 -27.33
N LEU A 725 -32.48 0.54 -28.29
CA LEU A 725 -31.80 0.80 -29.55
C LEU A 725 -30.53 1.65 -29.35
N GLU A 726 -30.56 2.62 -28.44
CA GLU A 726 -29.38 3.43 -28.09
C GLU A 726 -28.27 2.58 -27.48
N VAL A 727 -28.61 1.75 -26.49
CA VAL A 727 -27.65 0.87 -25.80
C VAL A 727 -27.07 -0.15 -26.75
N TRP A 728 -27.89 -0.78 -27.60
CA TRP A 728 -27.38 -1.72 -28.61
C TRP A 728 -26.58 -1.04 -29.72
N ASP A 729 -26.92 0.18 -30.14
CA ASP A 729 -26.06 0.93 -31.09
C ASP A 729 -24.69 1.23 -30.49
N ALA A 730 -24.63 1.59 -29.19
CA ALA A 730 -23.38 1.75 -28.46
C ALA A 730 -22.61 0.42 -28.37
N TRP A 731 -23.28 -0.69 -28.05
CA TRP A 731 -22.67 -2.02 -28.03
C TRP A 731 -22.07 -2.41 -29.37
N LEU A 732 -22.72 -2.09 -30.50
CA LEU A 732 -22.19 -2.38 -31.84
C LEU A 732 -20.91 -1.61 -32.18
N GLN A 733 -20.60 -0.53 -31.45
CA GLN A 733 -19.34 0.19 -31.56
C GLN A 733 -18.21 -0.42 -30.73
N VAL A 734 -18.52 -1.29 -29.76
CA VAL A 734 -17.53 -1.98 -28.93
C VAL A 734 -16.78 -3.00 -29.79
N PRO A 735 -15.43 -2.93 -29.89
CA PRO A 735 -14.66 -3.83 -30.73
C PRO A 735 -14.90 -5.32 -30.46
N GLU A 736 -14.99 -5.69 -29.19
CA GLU A 736 -15.16 -7.06 -28.70
C GLU A 736 -16.54 -7.62 -29.06
N ALA A 737 -17.55 -6.77 -29.21
CA ALA A 737 -18.92 -7.19 -29.53
C ALA A 737 -19.00 -7.98 -30.85
N LYS A 738 -18.09 -7.73 -31.80
CA LYS A 738 -18.07 -8.43 -33.10
C LYS A 738 -17.82 -9.92 -33.01
N GLN A 739 -17.25 -10.39 -31.90
CA GLN A 739 -16.97 -11.80 -31.65
C GLN A 739 -18.18 -12.51 -31.00
N ASP A 740 -19.18 -11.75 -30.57
CA ASP A 740 -20.36 -12.29 -29.89
C ASP A 740 -21.34 -12.91 -30.91
N PRO A 741 -21.87 -14.12 -30.67
CA PRO A 741 -22.86 -14.76 -31.56
C PRO A 741 -24.13 -13.91 -31.79
N GLY A 742 -24.47 -13.02 -30.85
CA GLY A 742 -25.60 -12.11 -30.94
C GLY A 742 -25.37 -10.87 -31.81
N TYR A 743 -24.16 -10.65 -32.34
CA TYR A 743 -23.80 -9.42 -33.05
C TYR A 743 -24.67 -9.15 -34.28
N GLU A 744 -24.72 -10.09 -35.23
CA GLU A 744 -25.49 -9.90 -36.47
C GLU A 744 -27.02 -9.80 -36.22
N PRO A 745 -27.64 -10.62 -35.35
CA PRO A 745 -29.04 -10.43 -34.96
C PRO A 745 -29.33 -9.03 -34.40
N ILE A 746 -28.54 -8.57 -33.42
CA ILE A 746 -28.74 -7.25 -32.79
C ILE A 746 -28.52 -6.12 -33.81
N LYS A 747 -27.48 -6.22 -34.63
CA LYS A 747 -27.18 -5.27 -35.71
C LYS A 747 -28.32 -5.15 -36.72
N SER A 748 -28.96 -6.27 -37.07
CA SER A 748 -30.13 -6.27 -37.95
C SER A 748 -31.29 -5.48 -37.35
N VAL A 749 -31.56 -5.68 -36.05
CA VAL A 749 -32.60 -4.94 -35.32
C VAL A 749 -32.26 -3.45 -35.27
N VAL A 750 -31.05 -3.08 -34.83
CA VAL A 750 -30.63 -1.67 -34.74
C VAL A 750 -30.73 -0.98 -36.09
N HIS A 751 -30.22 -1.58 -37.17
CA HIS A 751 -30.28 -1.00 -38.51
C HIS A 751 -31.70 -0.85 -39.06
N LYS A 752 -32.64 -1.71 -38.64
CA LYS A 752 -34.05 -1.59 -39.04
C LYS A 752 -34.70 -0.33 -38.47
N PHE A 753 -34.33 0.09 -37.26
CA PHE A 753 -34.99 1.18 -36.54
C PHE A 753 -34.15 2.47 -36.42
N ILE A 754 -32.83 2.38 -36.60
CA ILE A 754 -31.91 3.52 -36.66
C ILE A 754 -31.25 3.56 -38.06
N PRO A 755 -31.74 4.41 -38.99
CA PRO A 755 -31.13 4.58 -40.30
C PRO A 755 -29.72 5.21 -40.21
N GLU A 756 -28.83 4.84 -41.13
CA GLU A 756 -27.41 5.30 -41.20
C GLU A 756 -27.22 6.83 -41.12
N GLU A 757 -28.23 7.63 -41.49
CA GLU A 757 -28.17 9.10 -41.50
C GLU A 757 -28.26 9.77 -40.11
N LYS A 758 -28.67 9.03 -39.06
CA LYS A 758 -28.81 9.56 -37.68
C LYS A 758 -27.71 9.14 -36.70
N LYS A 759 -26.62 8.49 -37.16
CA LYS A 759 -25.49 8.09 -36.30
C LYS A 759 -24.73 9.33 -35.75
N PRO A 760 -24.57 9.51 -34.43
CA PRO A 760 -23.76 10.58 -33.86
C PRO A 760 -22.28 10.25 -34.11
N GLY A 761 -21.66 10.92 -35.11
CA GLY A 761 -20.23 10.76 -35.40
C GLY A 761 -19.81 11.03 -36.84
N LYS A 762 -20.73 11.00 -37.82
CA LYS A 762 -20.40 11.25 -39.24
C LYS A 762 -20.84 12.62 -39.79
N SER A 763 -21.69 13.37 -39.09
CA SER A 763 -22.26 14.63 -39.60
C SER A 763 -21.25 15.78 -39.75
N ARG A 764 -20.13 15.79 -39.02
CA ARG A 764 -19.11 16.85 -39.11
C ARG A 764 -18.19 16.75 -40.34
N LYS A 765 -17.86 15.54 -40.83
CA LYS A 765 -16.90 15.36 -41.94
C LYS A 765 -17.56 15.38 -43.34
N GLN A 766 -18.80 14.92 -43.49
CA GLN A 766 -19.47 14.95 -44.81
C GLN A 766 -20.09 16.32 -45.17
N SER A 767 -20.49 17.11 -44.17
CA SER A 767 -20.94 18.50 -44.36
C SER A 767 -19.82 19.40 -44.94
N GLN A 768 -18.58 19.22 -44.47
CA GLN A 768 -17.42 19.97 -45.00
C GLN A 768 -16.99 19.52 -46.40
N ARG A 769 -17.11 18.23 -46.74
CA ARG A 769 -16.79 17.73 -48.10
C ARG A 769 -17.85 18.14 -49.14
N ARG A 770 -19.15 18.19 -48.79
CA ARG A 770 -20.21 18.68 -49.68
C ARG A 770 -20.17 20.21 -49.85
N LYS A 771 -19.77 20.98 -48.82
CA LYS A 771 -19.55 22.44 -48.96
C LYS A 771 -18.31 22.78 -49.81
N LYS A 772 -17.19 22.06 -49.70
CA LYS A 772 -15.99 22.27 -50.56
C LYS A 772 -16.22 21.90 -52.04
N LYS A 773 -17.02 20.87 -52.34
CA LYS A 773 -17.34 20.50 -53.74
C LYS A 773 -18.36 21.45 -54.43
N LYS A 774 -19.19 22.17 -53.65
CA LYS A 774 -20.11 23.19 -54.19
C LYS A 774 -19.47 24.58 -54.34
N THR A 775 -18.40 24.89 -53.61
CA THR A 775 -17.66 26.17 -53.74
C THR A 775 -16.57 26.16 -54.81
N SER A 776 -16.04 25.00 -55.23
CA SER A 776 -15.05 24.95 -56.33
C SER A 776 -15.65 24.86 -57.75
N LYS A 777 -16.97 24.95 -57.91
CA LYS A 777 -17.67 24.89 -59.21
C LYS A 777 -18.34 26.21 -59.63
N LYS A 778 -18.11 27.32 -58.92
CA LYS A 778 -18.77 28.62 -59.17
C LYS A 778 -17.83 29.84 -59.31
N THR A 779 -16.55 29.64 -59.58
CA THR A 779 -15.61 30.70 -59.99
C THR A 779 -14.88 30.28 -61.27
N GLY A 780 -15.45 30.65 -62.42
CA GLY A 780 -14.87 30.36 -63.73
C GLY A 780 -15.90 30.45 -64.86
N LYS A 781 -16.37 31.68 -65.16
CA LYS A 781 -16.83 32.19 -66.48
C LYS A 781 -17.76 33.41 -66.32
N LYS A 782 -17.15 34.59 -66.26
CA LYS A 782 -17.32 35.76 -67.15
C LYS A 782 -16.82 37.00 -66.41
#